data_AF-A0A1N6I490-F1
#
_entry.id   AF-A0A1N6I490-F1
#
_cell.length_a   1.000
_cell.length_b   1.000
_cell.length_c   1.000
_cell.angle_alpha   90.00
_cell.angle_beta   90.00
_cell.angle_gamma   90.00
#
_symmetry.space_group_name_H-M   'P 1'
#
loop_
_entity.id
_entity.type
_entity.pdbx_description
1 polymer ?
#
loop_
_entity_poly.entity_id
_entity_poly.type
_entity_poly.pdbx_seq_one_letter_code
_entity_poly.pdbx_strand_id
1 'polypeptide(L)'
;MNKVMIRMNLYLSRLVSISAALIVSAGPNAIGQESPSGVPARSYPPVLLERRPSSAVPPVLRERRPFLALTADRAIDAESTTSPTSNLPEALERLGIANQQLKHSLQQLQLERFAALKSGMPDGAQVLRDAIWQTNEIHVSWENPSPQTEQERRWVKEAVEETWQKECGIRFVGWDAAGSDTTGIRIRVSDEQPHCERLGKYLDGLKNGMVLNFNYANWCQECGVDRKKSIKIIAAHEFGHALGFAHEHNRDDRPMSCQKEKQGSDGDFYITLYDPSSIMNYCNETWNNNGRLSADDIYAARVLYGNPGTPLAATPPAVETLAPPVASVTNALPMDLGGWLQAERTIARDKILANILSNGAVIASPSRSNPNYYYHWVRDAALTMDVVVSLYADASDASTRRHYLELLTRYVNLSLGLQVTNNLSTALSRGVGEPKFHTDGSAYNDNWGRPQDDGPALRAASLCRLAHMLLDRGDDDLTNFVKTKLYDGRLPSNSVIKRDLEYVSHNWQRPSVDLWEEVYGHHFYTRIAQRRGLREGAKLASRLGDQAAAEWYSAKAAELERALQDHWQSDRGYLIATFDQQGKDYKTSNLDVSIVLGVLHTRSPNDGFLSPTNDHVLSTARKLADEFDSMYRINRTTTDSSGGRLGVAIGRYPEDRYSGSGPDQVGGGNPWYLCTAALGELYYSVANEWESNGSLAITGENSAFLAALRPTPVTVLRSGETLARSDARFGVVLRALREAGDAQLRRVKFHAGGDGSLAEQVYREDGFARSARDLTWSYASILTAAAVRSGQASAAQPLTSPPSFAPSPFEAIGPVPEGIPDFARPLNRGGVPATRLDASLERPNARSASERPAEDTDLRKRISDIENALREFKDAYKAKKPKKKLKSTPE
;
A
#
# COMPACT_ATOMS: atom_id res chain seq x y z
N MET A 1 -14.65 -27.05 4.21
CA MET A 1 -13.61 -26.51 5.14
C MET A 1 -14.01 -25.20 5.83
N ASN A 2 -14.23 -24.07 5.15
CA ASN A 2 -14.21 -22.72 5.76
C ASN A 2 -15.01 -22.55 7.08
N LYS A 3 -16.23 -23.08 7.19
CA LYS A 3 -17.03 -23.02 8.45
C LYS A 3 -16.37 -23.72 9.65
N VAL A 4 -15.48 -24.69 9.42
CA VAL A 4 -14.67 -25.35 10.46
C VAL A 4 -13.46 -24.48 10.83
N MET A 5 -12.71 -23.97 9.84
CA MET A 5 -11.56 -23.07 10.09
C MET A 5 -11.98 -21.80 10.84
N ILE A 6 -13.10 -21.17 10.47
CA ILE A 6 -13.66 -20.00 11.17
C ILE A 6 -13.92 -20.33 12.64
N ARG A 7 -14.51 -21.51 12.94
CA ARG A 7 -14.72 -21.96 14.32
C ARG A 7 -13.40 -22.23 15.04
N MET A 8 -12.42 -22.90 14.41
CA MET A 8 -11.11 -23.18 15.00
C MET A 8 -10.33 -21.90 15.34
N ASN A 9 -10.28 -20.91 14.44
CA ASN A 9 -9.63 -19.64 14.70
C ASN A 9 -10.32 -18.88 15.86
N LEU A 10 -11.66 -18.86 15.90
CA LEU A 10 -12.41 -18.27 17.02
C LEU A 10 -12.14 -18.95 18.37
N TYR A 11 -11.89 -20.26 18.40
CA TYR A 11 -11.49 -20.98 19.62
C TYR A 11 -10.03 -20.72 19.99
N LEU A 12 -9.10 -20.68 19.02
CA LEU A 12 -7.70 -20.35 19.26
C LEU A 12 -7.51 -18.93 19.80
N SER A 13 -8.17 -17.93 19.21
CA SER A 13 -8.17 -16.56 19.74
C SER A 13 -8.67 -16.49 21.18
N ARG A 14 -9.75 -17.22 21.51
CA ARG A 14 -10.27 -17.31 22.89
C ARG A 14 -9.29 -18.01 23.85
N LEU A 15 -8.52 -18.99 23.38
CA LEU A 15 -7.51 -19.65 24.22
C LEU A 15 -6.33 -18.71 24.55
N VAL A 16 -5.86 -17.90 23.59
CA VAL A 16 -4.84 -16.87 23.86
C VAL A 16 -5.33 -15.88 24.92
N SER A 17 -6.58 -15.40 24.83
CA SER A 17 -7.17 -14.53 25.85
C SER A 17 -7.30 -15.19 27.23
N ILE A 18 -7.57 -16.49 27.30
CA ILE A 18 -7.67 -17.24 28.57
C ILE A 18 -6.29 -17.48 29.19
N SER A 19 -5.26 -17.76 28.38
CA SER A 19 -3.88 -17.87 28.86
C SER A 19 -3.39 -16.54 29.45
N ALA A 20 -3.67 -15.41 28.80
CA ALA A 20 -3.39 -14.08 29.33
C ALA A 20 -4.13 -13.82 30.66
N ALA A 21 -5.42 -14.18 30.74
CA ALA A 21 -6.21 -14.02 31.96
C ALA A 21 -5.71 -14.90 33.13
N LEU A 22 -5.16 -16.09 32.85
CA LEU A 22 -4.55 -16.94 33.87
C LEU A 22 -3.23 -16.37 34.39
N ILE A 23 -2.39 -15.82 33.51
CA ILE A 23 -1.14 -15.14 33.88
C ILE A 23 -1.44 -13.94 34.79
N VAL A 24 -2.46 -13.13 34.46
CA VAL A 24 -2.92 -12.00 35.28
C VAL A 24 -3.55 -12.42 36.61
N SER A 25 -4.01 -13.67 36.75
CA SER A 25 -4.58 -14.19 38.01
C SER A 25 -3.54 -14.64 39.04
N ALA A 26 -2.26 -14.75 38.67
CA ALA A 26 -1.15 -15.05 39.57
C ALA A 26 -0.54 -13.75 40.12
N GLY A 27 -1.05 -13.27 41.25
CA GLY A 27 -0.57 -12.03 41.89
C GLY A 27 0.89 -12.11 42.39
N PRO A 28 1.59 -10.97 42.52
CA PRO A 28 3.00 -10.92 42.89
C PRO A 28 3.22 -11.19 44.39
N ASN A 29 3.28 -12.47 44.78
CA ASN A 29 3.69 -12.92 46.12
C ASN A 29 4.21 -14.37 46.07
N ALA A 30 5.30 -14.60 45.32
CA ALA A 30 5.89 -15.94 45.12
C ALA A 30 7.41 -15.97 44.86
N ILE A 31 8.15 -14.90 45.19
CA ILE A 31 9.62 -14.87 45.17
C ILE A 31 10.10 -14.24 46.48
N GLY A 32 11.10 -14.86 47.12
CA GLY A 32 11.62 -14.45 48.42
C GLY A 32 12.41 -13.15 48.42
N GLN A 33 12.55 -12.55 49.59
CA GLN A 33 13.39 -11.37 49.82
C GLN A 33 14.88 -11.74 49.81
N GLU A 34 15.71 -10.85 49.27
CA GLU A 34 16.89 -10.36 49.99
C GLU A 34 17.24 -8.94 49.50
N SER A 35 17.91 -8.15 50.33
CA SER A 35 17.99 -6.69 50.19
C SER A 35 19.43 -6.20 49.97
N PRO A 36 19.63 -5.13 49.20
CA PRO A 36 20.80 -4.26 49.35
C PRO A 36 20.42 -2.83 49.76
N SER A 37 21.22 -2.25 50.64
CA SER A 37 21.23 -0.84 51.00
C SER A 37 22.61 -0.23 50.73
N GLY A 38 22.72 1.10 50.65
CA GLY A 38 24.01 1.80 50.62
C GLY A 38 24.49 2.27 49.25
N VAL A 39 24.54 3.60 49.10
CA VAL A 39 25.07 4.41 47.99
C VAL A 39 26.32 5.14 48.55
N PRO A 40 27.37 5.61 47.80
CA PRO A 40 27.84 5.39 46.41
C PRO A 40 29.38 5.11 46.26
N ALA A 41 29.88 5.02 45.00
CA ALA A 41 30.97 5.87 44.42
C ALA A 41 32.24 5.25 43.76
N ARG A 42 32.45 5.63 42.48
CA ARG A 42 33.70 5.97 41.75
C ARG A 42 34.87 4.96 41.51
N SER A 43 35.51 5.19 40.34
CA SER A 43 36.92 4.95 39.93
C SER A 43 37.35 3.61 39.29
N TYR A 44 37.91 3.74 38.09
CA TYR A 44 38.89 2.88 37.38
C TYR A 44 40.32 3.02 37.98
N PRO A 45 41.41 2.31 37.52
CA PRO A 45 41.51 1.17 36.58
C PRO A 45 42.26 -0.09 37.16
N PRO A 46 43.46 -0.57 36.70
CA PRO A 46 43.59 -1.91 36.08
C PRO A 46 44.68 -2.84 36.72
N VAL A 47 45.18 -3.84 35.96
CA VAL A 47 46.52 -4.53 36.00
C VAL A 47 46.49 -6.09 36.12
N LEU A 48 46.56 -6.76 34.96
CA LEU A 48 47.52 -7.82 34.51
C LEU A 48 47.75 -9.19 35.22
N LEU A 49 48.33 -10.11 34.41
CA LEU A 49 49.06 -11.37 34.71
C LEU A 49 48.22 -12.64 35.07
N GLU A 50 48.55 -13.89 34.67
CA GLU A 50 49.47 -14.39 33.62
C GLU A 50 49.25 -15.87 33.19
N ARG A 51 49.79 -16.23 32.00
CA ARG A 51 50.35 -17.53 31.49
C ARG A 51 49.56 -18.88 31.50
N ARG A 52 49.82 -19.62 30.41
CA ARG A 52 49.58 -21.07 30.08
C ARG A 52 50.71 -21.97 30.70
N PRO A 53 50.93 -23.30 30.42
CA PRO A 53 50.39 -24.20 29.36
C PRO A 53 50.25 -25.74 29.63
N SER A 54 49.93 -26.50 28.56
CA SER A 54 50.19 -27.96 28.32
C SER A 54 49.30 -29.00 29.05
N SER A 55 49.07 -30.24 28.52
CA SER A 55 49.49 -30.90 27.26
C SER A 55 48.69 -32.20 26.94
N ALA A 56 48.72 -32.66 25.67
CA ALA A 56 48.54 -34.06 25.17
C ALA A 56 47.15 -34.76 25.30
N VAL A 57 46.82 -35.88 24.61
CA VAL A 57 46.91 -36.34 23.17
C VAL A 57 46.18 -37.73 23.03
N PRO A 58 45.66 -38.17 21.85
CA PRO A 58 44.65 -39.26 21.75
C PRO A 58 45.14 -40.63 21.19
N PRO A 59 44.26 -41.66 21.15
CA PRO A 59 43.92 -42.40 19.89
C PRO A 59 42.39 -42.70 19.76
N VAL A 60 41.67 -42.89 18.63
CA VAL A 60 41.81 -43.48 17.26
C VAL A 60 41.00 -44.79 17.06
N LEU A 61 39.94 -44.67 16.22
CA LEU A 61 39.21 -45.61 15.32
C LEU A 61 39.41 -47.15 15.36
N ARG A 62 38.30 -47.93 15.24
CA ARG A 62 37.91 -48.81 14.08
C ARG A 62 36.64 -49.67 14.32
N GLU A 63 35.59 -49.53 13.50
CA GLU A 63 35.12 -50.43 12.39
C GLU A 63 34.33 -51.73 12.74
N ARG A 64 33.04 -51.84 12.34
CA ARG A 64 32.53 -52.71 11.23
C ARG A 64 30.98 -52.68 11.08
N ARG A 65 30.47 -53.11 9.91
CA ARG A 65 29.05 -53.35 9.51
C ARG A 65 28.79 -54.90 9.42
N PRO A 66 27.65 -55.50 8.96
CA PRO A 66 26.40 -54.93 8.39
C PRO A 66 25.04 -55.65 8.69
N PHE A 67 23.95 -55.08 8.12
CA PHE A 67 22.78 -55.71 7.45
C PHE A 67 21.59 -56.42 8.19
N LEU A 68 20.39 -55.97 7.76
CA LEU A 68 19.13 -56.68 7.41
C LEU A 68 18.09 -57.15 8.47
N ALA A 69 16.85 -56.68 8.20
CA ALA A 69 15.52 -57.29 8.40
C ALA A 69 14.98 -57.64 9.80
N LEU A 70 13.74 -57.19 10.06
CA LEU A 70 12.60 -58.08 10.34
C LEU A 70 11.25 -57.37 10.06
N THR A 71 10.18 -58.15 9.90
CA THR A 71 8.83 -57.70 9.51
C THR A 71 7.79 -57.90 10.64
N ALA A 72 6.57 -57.36 10.45
CA ALA A 72 5.39 -57.54 11.31
C ALA A 72 5.07 -59.04 11.60
N ASP A 73 4.31 -59.44 12.61
CA ASP A 73 2.87 -59.14 12.82
C ASP A 73 2.33 -59.82 14.12
N ARG A 74 1.17 -59.39 14.65
CA ARG A 74 0.28 -60.06 15.67
C ARG A 74 0.79 -60.30 17.12
N ALA A 75 -0.07 -60.44 18.13
CA ALA A 75 -1.45 -59.96 18.34
C ALA A 75 -1.89 -60.06 19.84
N ILE A 76 -2.68 -59.07 20.29
CA ILE A 76 -3.85 -59.15 21.21
C ILE A 76 -3.80 -60.12 22.41
N ASP A 77 -3.90 -59.58 23.64
CA ASP A 77 -5.03 -59.95 24.53
C ASP A 77 -5.33 -58.93 25.65
N ALA A 78 -6.58 -58.99 26.15
CA ALA A 78 -7.18 -58.45 27.39
C ALA A 78 -7.05 -56.94 27.77
N GLU A 79 -8.18 -56.38 28.24
CA GLU A 79 -8.28 -55.03 28.82
C GLU A 79 -7.80 -54.96 30.29
N SER A 80 -7.29 -53.79 30.70
CA SER A 80 -7.12 -53.42 32.10
C SER A 80 -7.44 -51.93 32.28
N THR A 81 -8.38 -51.60 33.16
CA THR A 81 -8.98 -50.26 33.26
C THR A 81 -8.14 -49.31 34.13
N THR A 82 -7.41 -48.40 33.48
CA THR A 82 -6.87 -47.20 34.13
C THR A 82 -7.28 -45.94 33.38
N SER A 83 -7.59 -44.86 34.13
CA SER A 83 -8.19 -43.64 33.57
C SER A 83 -7.13 -42.72 32.96
N PRO A 84 -7.22 -42.36 31.66
CA PRO A 84 -6.40 -41.31 31.09
C PRO A 84 -6.94 -39.94 31.53
N THR A 85 -6.47 -39.42 32.67
CA THR A 85 -6.61 -38.00 33.00
C THR A 85 -5.76 -37.17 32.05
N SER A 86 -6.30 -36.87 30.86
CA SER A 86 -5.58 -36.18 29.80
C SER A 86 -5.05 -34.83 30.28
N ASN A 87 -3.73 -34.66 30.18
CA ASN A 87 -3.09 -33.44 30.65
C ASN A 87 -3.37 -32.30 29.66
N LEU A 88 -3.76 -31.13 30.16
CA LEU A 88 -4.24 -30.03 29.31
C LEU A 88 -3.18 -29.54 28.31
N PRO A 89 -1.87 -29.46 28.64
CA PRO A 89 -0.82 -29.13 27.67
C PRO A 89 -0.71 -30.16 26.54
N GLU A 90 -0.76 -31.46 26.86
CA GLU A 90 -0.65 -32.55 25.89
C GLU A 90 -1.87 -32.59 24.95
N ALA A 91 -3.06 -32.30 25.48
CA ALA A 91 -4.26 -32.11 24.68
C ALA A 91 -4.16 -30.87 23.76
N LEU A 92 -3.54 -29.77 24.23
CA LEU A 92 -3.25 -28.60 23.38
C LEU A 92 -2.22 -28.91 22.29
N GLU A 93 -1.16 -29.65 22.61
CA GLU A 93 -0.09 -30.04 21.69
C GLU A 93 -0.63 -30.92 20.57
N ARG A 94 -1.40 -31.96 20.91
CA ARG A 94 -2.11 -32.80 19.93
C ARG A 94 -3.08 -31.98 19.07
N LEU A 95 -3.77 -30.97 19.63
CA LEU A 95 -4.64 -30.07 18.87
C LEU A 95 -3.85 -29.12 17.95
N GLY A 96 -2.66 -28.69 18.37
CA GLY A 96 -1.72 -27.90 17.57
C GLY A 96 -1.17 -28.68 16.38
N ILE A 97 -0.71 -29.91 16.62
CA ILE A 97 -0.25 -30.85 15.60
C ILE A 97 -1.38 -31.15 14.60
N ALA A 98 -2.60 -31.45 15.08
CA ALA A 98 -3.75 -31.69 14.20
C ALA A 98 -4.13 -30.47 13.36
N ASN A 99 -4.04 -29.26 13.91
CA ASN A 99 -4.24 -28.00 13.18
C ASN A 99 -3.14 -27.76 12.12
N GLN A 100 -1.88 -28.06 12.44
CA GLN A 100 -0.76 -27.96 11.50
C GLN A 100 -0.86 -29.01 10.39
N GLN A 101 -1.20 -30.25 10.70
CA GLN A 101 -1.50 -31.30 9.72
C GLN A 101 -2.69 -30.94 8.84
N LEU A 102 -3.77 -30.37 9.40
CA LEU A 102 -4.90 -29.88 8.60
C LEU A 102 -4.49 -28.73 7.66
N LYS A 103 -3.62 -27.81 8.10
CA LYS A 103 -3.05 -26.77 7.23
C LYS A 103 -2.21 -27.38 6.11
N HIS A 104 -1.32 -28.32 6.40
CA HIS A 104 -0.55 -29.02 5.37
C HIS A 104 -1.44 -29.78 4.39
N SER A 105 -2.46 -30.52 4.84
CA SER A 105 -3.41 -31.19 3.94
C SER A 105 -4.29 -30.22 3.16
N LEU A 106 -4.61 -29.03 3.71
CA LEU A 106 -5.31 -27.98 2.96
C LEU A 106 -4.41 -27.38 1.88
N GLN A 107 -3.15 -27.10 2.22
CA GLN A 107 -2.13 -26.56 1.32
C GLN A 107 -1.75 -27.58 0.24
N GLN A 108 -1.70 -28.87 0.57
CA GLN A 108 -1.50 -29.96 -0.37
C GLN A 108 -2.71 -30.11 -1.32
N LEU A 109 -3.95 -30.12 -0.82
CA LEU A 109 -5.15 -30.10 -1.67
C LEU A 109 -5.27 -28.81 -2.50
N GLN A 110 -4.68 -27.70 -2.05
CA GLN A 110 -4.53 -26.50 -2.87
C GLN A 110 -3.48 -26.73 -3.97
N LEU A 111 -2.30 -27.25 -3.65
CA LEU A 111 -1.24 -27.57 -4.63
C LEU A 111 -1.71 -28.60 -5.68
N GLU A 112 -2.40 -29.66 -5.27
CA GLU A 112 -2.96 -30.69 -6.16
C GLU A 112 -4.06 -30.10 -7.06
N ARG A 113 -4.93 -29.24 -6.52
CA ARG A 113 -5.94 -28.50 -7.30
C ARG A 113 -5.33 -27.43 -8.21
N PHE A 114 -4.19 -26.83 -7.84
CA PHE A 114 -3.43 -25.92 -8.69
C PHE A 114 -2.69 -26.69 -9.80
N ALA A 115 -2.12 -27.86 -9.52
CA ALA A 115 -1.49 -28.73 -10.52
C ALA A 115 -2.52 -29.21 -11.56
N ALA A 116 -3.73 -29.58 -11.12
CA ALA A 116 -4.86 -29.89 -11.99
C ALA A 116 -5.41 -28.69 -12.80
N LEU A 117 -4.93 -27.46 -12.53
CA LEU A 117 -5.31 -26.23 -13.22
C LEU A 117 -4.16 -25.53 -13.98
N LYS A 118 -2.89 -25.95 -13.80
CA LYS A 118 -1.70 -25.35 -14.43
C LYS A 118 -0.93 -26.37 -15.28
N SER A 119 -1.32 -26.54 -16.54
CA SER A 119 -0.37 -26.92 -17.59
C SER A 119 0.45 -25.68 -18.02
N GLY A 120 1.34 -25.19 -17.12
CA GLY A 120 2.28 -24.09 -17.40
C GLY A 120 2.64 -23.18 -16.21
N MET A 121 3.94 -23.13 -15.87
CA MET A 121 4.73 -22.10 -15.14
C MET A 121 4.36 -21.63 -13.70
N PRO A 122 5.34 -21.65 -12.75
CA PRO A 122 5.32 -20.84 -11.51
C PRO A 122 6.68 -20.31 -10.90
N ASP A 123 6.77 -19.00 -10.61
CA ASP A 123 6.89 -18.27 -9.29
C ASP A 123 8.01 -18.49 -8.17
N GLY A 124 8.71 -17.41 -7.67
CA GLY A 124 9.28 -17.17 -6.27
C GLY A 124 10.74 -16.63 -5.74
N ALA A 125 11.98 -16.91 -6.25
CA ALA A 125 13.37 -16.31 -5.98
C ALA A 125 13.79 -14.89 -6.52
N GLN A 126 14.64 -14.08 -5.86
CA GLN A 126 14.90 -12.66 -6.25
C GLN A 126 15.91 -12.37 -7.40
N VAL A 127 15.41 -11.80 -8.51
CA VAL A 127 16.18 -11.39 -9.72
C VAL A 127 15.72 -10.02 -10.24
N LEU A 128 16.62 -9.25 -10.88
CA LEU A 128 16.26 -8.10 -11.72
C LEU A 128 16.05 -8.54 -13.18
N ARG A 129 14.80 -8.62 -13.64
CA ARG A 129 14.42 -9.16 -14.97
C ARG A 129 15.11 -8.42 -16.11
N ASP A 130 15.10 -7.09 -16.07
CA ASP A 130 15.74 -6.28 -17.11
C ASP A 130 17.26 -6.31 -17.06
N ALA A 131 17.88 -7.00 -16.09
CA ALA A 131 19.31 -7.30 -16.06
C ALA A 131 19.69 -8.68 -16.66
N ILE A 132 18.72 -9.56 -16.98
CA ILE A 132 19.02 -10.91 -17.50
C ILE A 132 19.77 -10.80 -18.84
N TRP A 133 20.89 -11.52 -18.98
CA TRP A 133 21.66 -11.57 -20.24
C TRP A 133 20.84 -12.23 -21.34
N GLN A 134 20.87 -11.63 -22.54
CA GLN A 134 20.15 -12.14 -23.72
C GLN A 134 20.96 -13.21 -24.49
N THR A 135 22.06 -13.67 -23.90
CA THR A 135 22.99 -14.68 -24.41
C THR A 135 23.39 -15.58 -23.25
N ASN A 136 23.50 -16.89 -23.51
CA ASN A 136 24.07 -17.83 -22.55
C ASN A 136 25.60 -17.80 -22.55
N GLU A 137 26.23 -17.20 -23.56
CA GLU A 137 27.67 -16.99 -23.61
C GLU A 137 28.00 -15.54 -23.23
N ILE A 138 28.63 -15.36 -22.07
CA ILE A 138 29.00 -14.07 -21.50
C ILE A 138 30.53 -13.96 -21.55
N HIS A 139 31.04 -12.90 -22.16
CA HIS A 139 32.48 -12.63 -22.17
C HIS A 139 32.96 -12.14 -20.79
N VAL A 140 34.18 -12.50 -20.40
CA VAL A 140 34.82 -12.10 -19.14
C VAL A 140 36.25 -11.65 -19.45
N SER A 141 36.71 -10.58 -18.81
CA SER A 141 38.06 -10.06 -19.02
C SER A 141 38.65 -9.42 -17.75
N TRP A 142 39.98 -9.33 -17.68
CA TRP A 142 40.70 -8.74 -16.56
C TRP A 142 41.24 -7.37 -16.91
N GLU A 143 41.00 -6.35 -16.10
CA GLU A 143 41.48 -4.98 -16.35
C GLU A 143 42.95 -4.77 -15.97
N ASN A 144 43.45 -5.55 -15.01
CA ASN A 144 44.83 -5.49 -14.51
C ASN A 144 45.42 -6.88 -14.22
N PRO A 145 45.39 -7.83 -15.18
CA PRO A 145 45.99 -9.15 -14.99
C PRO A 145 47.51 -9.02 -14.86
N SER A 146 48.09 -9.83 -13.97
CA SER A 146 49.54 -9.96 -13.83
C SER A 146 49.94 -11.44 -13.74
N PRO A 147 51.23 -11.77 -13.94
CA PRO A 147 51.77 -13.08 -13.59
C PRO A 147 51.56 -13.41 -12.11
N GLN A 148 51.67 -12.41 -11.22
CA GLN A 148 51.52 -12.58 -9.78
C GLN A 148 50.10 -12.93 -9.32
N THR A 149 49.08 -12.60 -10.12
CA THR A 149 47.67 -12.93 -9.85
C THR A 149 47.13 -14.08 -10.71
N GLU A 150 47.98 -14.75 -11.50
CA GLU A 150 47.52 -15.78 -12.43
C GLU A 150 46.83 -16.95 -11.71
N GLN A 151 47.35 -17.37 -10.55
CA GLN A 151 46.82 -18.53 -9.84
C GLN A 151 45.46 -18.23 -9.18
N GLU A 152 45.25 -17.00 -8.71
CA GLU A 152 43.99 -16.50 -8.17
C GLU A 152 42.93 -16.34 -9.28
N ARG A 153 43.32 -15.80 -10.45
CA ARG A 153 42.44 -15.71 -11.62
C ARG A 153 41.96 -17.09 -12.09
N ARG A 154 42.81 -18.12 -12.01
CA ARG A 154 42.40 -19.52 -12.22
C ARG A 154 41.37 -19.97 -11.19
N TRP A 155 41.53 -19.65 -9.90
CA TRP A 155 40.57 -20.04 -8.85
C TRP A 155 39.20 -19.36 -9.01
N VAL A 156 39.15 -18.10 -9.45
CA VAL A 156 37.88 -17.44 -9.82
C VAL A 156 37.17 -18.21 -10.91
N LYS A 157 37.89 -18.57 -11.98
CA LYS A 157 37.33 -19.39 -13.08
C LYS A 157 36.86 -20.76 -12.60
N GLU A 158 37.68 -21.49 -11.83
CA GLU A 158 37.30 -22.77 -11.21
C GLU A 158 35.99 -22.66 -10.40
N ALA A 159 35.80 -21.55 -9.64
CA ALA A 159 34.64 -21.38 -8.78
C ALA A 159 33.33 -21.26 -9.58
N VAL A 160 33.36 -20.50 -10.68
CA VAL A 160 32.20 -20.29 -11.56
C VAL A 160 31.93 -21.52 -12.44
N GLU A 161 32.99 -22.24 -12.82
CA GLU A 161 32.92 -23.56 -13.47
C GLU A 161 32.28 -24.63 -12.56
N GLU A 162 32.62 -24.65 -11.26
CA GLU A 162 32.08 -25.61 -10.26
C GLU A 162 30.66 -25.26 -9.77
N THR A 163 30.20 -24.03 -9.98
CA THR A 163 28.89 -23.53 -9.52
C THR A 163 27.94 -23.24 -10.68
N TRP A 164 27.85 -21.99 -11.13
CA TRP A 164 26.79 -21.53 -12.03
C TRP A 164 26.80 -22.24 -13.40
N GLN A 165 27.98 -22.42 -14.03
CA GLN A 165 28.06 -23.11 -15.34
C GLN A 165 27.77 -24.62 -15.27
N LYS A 166 28.04 -25.24 -14.10
CA LYS A 166 27.75 -26.66 -13.89
C LYS A 166 26.26 -26.89 -13.72
N GLU A 167 25.55 -25.92 -13.16
CA GLU A 167 24.14 -26.09 -12.76
C GLU A 167 23.14 -25.46 -13.73
N CYS A 168 23.47 -24.42 -14.50
CA CYS A 168 22.61 -23.86 -15.56
C CYS A 168 23.31 -23.82 -16.94
N GLY A 169 22.61 -23.36 -17.98
CA GLY A 169 23.11 -23.32 -19.35
C GLY A 169 24.11 -22.20 -19.69
N ILE A 170 24.60 -21.44 -18.71
CA ILE A 170 25.51 -20.30 -18.92
C ILE A 170 26.97 -20.74 -19.18
N ARG A 171 27.71 -19.95 -19.96
CA ARG A 171 29.15 -20.11 -20.25
C ARG A 171 29.85 -18.76 -20.18
N PHE A 172 30.94 -18.69 -19.43
CA PHE A 172 31.81 -17.53 -19.30
C PHE A 172 33.09 -17.74 -20.10
N VAL A 173 33.33 -16.89 -21.10
CA VAL A 173 34.38 -17.05 -22.12
C VAL A 173 35.36 -15.86 -22.14
N GLY A 174 36.41 -15.93 -22.95
CA GLY A 174 37.54 -15.00 -22.88
C GLY A 174 38.46 -15.38 -21.73
N TRP A 175 38.36 -14.64 -20.61
CA TRP A 175 39.28 -14.66 -19.45
C TRP A 175 40.67 -14.05 -19.70
N ASP A 176 40.83 -13.35 -20.82
CA ASP A 176 42.04 -12.62 -21.22
C ASP A 176 42.09 -11.19 -20.62
N ALA A 177 43.09 -10.40 -21.02
CA ALA A 177 43.21 -9.00 -20.64
C ALA A 177 42.17 -8.12 -21.37
N ALA A 178 41.56 -7.17 -20.67
CA ALA A 178 40.61 -6.22 -21.23
C ALA A 178 41.34 -5.11 -22.01
N GLY A 179 40.85 -4.82 -23.22
CA GLY A 179 41.24 -3.65 -24.00
C GLY A 179 40.38 -2.43 -23.66
N SER A 180 40.40 -1.44 -24.57
CA SER A 180 39.44 -0.33 -24.59
C SER A 180 38.01 -0.86 -24.71
N ASP A 181 37.73 -1.58 -25.79
CA ASP A 181 36.38 -1.86 -26.30
C ASP A 181 35.87 -3.26 -25.92
N THR A 182 36.46 -3.88 -24.89
CA THR A 182 36.09 -5.23 -24.44
C THR A 182 34.73 -5.22 -23.75
N THR A 183 33.81 -6.01 -24.29
CA THR A 183 32.46 -6.30 -23.79
C THR A 183 32.45 -7.45 -22.78
N GLY A 184 31.28 -7.67 -22.17
CA GLY A 184 31.06 -8.61 -21.09
C GLY A 184 31.55 -8.07 -19.73
N ILE A 185 31.73 -8.98 -18.78
CA ILE A 185 32.12 -8.67 -17.40
C ILE A 185 33.61 -8.28 -17.37
N ARG A 186 33.90 -7.04 -16.98
CA ARG A 186 35.28 -6.54 -16.80
C ARG A 186 35.62 -6.58 -15.31
N ILE A 187 36.58 -7.43 -14.95
CA ILE A 187 36.99 -7.67 -13.57
C ILE A 187 38.30 -6.94 -13.27
N ARG A 188 38.30 -6.09 -12.24
CA ARG A 188 39.52 -5.50 -11.69
C ARG A 188 39.90 -6.21 -10.39
N VAL A 189 41.19 -6.49 -10.23
CA VAL A 189 41.77 -6.94 -8.95
C VAL A 189 42.16 -5.73 -8.11
N SER A 190 41.68 -5.63 -6.87
CA SER A 190 42.02 -4.52 -5.96
C SER A 190 41.88 -4.93 -4.49
N ASP A 191 42.70 -4.35 -3.59
CA ASP A 191 42.67 -4.69 -2.16
C ASP A 191 41.67 -3.81 -1.38
N GLU A 192 40.41 -3.95 -1.76
CA GLU A 192 39.23 -3.27 -1.21
C GLU A 192 38.09 -4.28 -0.96
N GLN A 193 36.87 -3.82 -0.67
CA GLN A 193 35.72 -4.71 -0.57
C GLN A 193 35.31 -5.21 -1.98
N PRO A 194 35.20 -6.54 -2.20
CA PRO A 194 34.65 -7.08 -3.44
C PRO A 194 33.19 -6.66 -3.66
N HIS A 195 32.83 -6.40 -4.92
CA HIS A 195 31.49 -5.98 -5.31
C HIS A 195 31.28 -6.06 -6.84
N CYS A 196 30.01 -6.04 -7.25
CA CYS A 196 29.58 -5.70 -8.60
C CYS A 196 28.88 -4.33 -8.59
N GLU A 197 29.30 -3.43 -9.48
CA GLU A 197 28.72 -2.08 -9.63
C GLU A 197 27.26 -2.11 -10.11
N ARG A 198 26.87 -3.15 -10.85
CA ARG A 198 25.52 -3.36 -11.38
C ARG A 198 25.16 -4.86 -11.46
N LEU A 199 23.87 -5.16 -11.60
CA LEU A 199 23.40 -6.53 -11.83
C LEU A 199 23.43 -6.90 -13.33
N GLY A 200 23.74 -8.16 -13.63
CA GLY A 200 23.54 -8.78 -14.95
C GLY A 200 24.19 -8.04 -16.13
N LYS A 201 23.48 -7.96 -17.26
CA LYS A 201 23.96 -7.32 -18.50
C LYS A 201 24.26 -5.83 -18.39
N TYR A 202 23.89 -5.17 -17.29
CA TYR A 202 24.32 -3.79 -17.04
C TYR A 202 25.81 -3.69 -16.66
N LEU A 203 26.50 -4.83 -16.49
CA LEU A 203 27.96 -4.93 -16.41
C LEU A 203 28.66 -4.95 -17.78
N ASP A 204 27.92 -5.07 -18.89
CA ASP A 204 28.50 -5.25 -20.24
C ASP A 204 29.41 -4.06 -20.63
N GLY A 205 30.71 -4.33 -20.73
CA GLY A 205 31.72 -3.33 -21.04
C GLY A 205 32.00 -2.31 -19.92
N LEU A 206 31.38 -2.45 -18.75
CA LEU A 206 31.50 -1.49 -17.64
C LEU A 206 32.89 -1.57 -16.99
N LYS A 207 33.67 -0.49 -17.08
CA LYS A 207 35.01 -0.41 -16.47
C LYS A 207 34.94 -0.49 -14.94
N ASN A 208 35.78 -1.34 -14.34
CA ASN A 208 35.69 -1.81 -12.95
C ASN A 208 34.35 -2.48 -12.56
N GLY A 209 33.54 -2.95 -13.53
CA GLY A 209 32.17 -3.40 -13.27
C GLY A 209 32.04 -4.51 -12.22
N MET A 210 33.06 -5.36 -12.09
CA MET A 210 33.28 -6.23 -10.94
C MET A 210 34.66 -5.96 -10.34
N VAL A 211 34.74 -5.88 -9.01
CA VAL A 211 36.01 -5.80 -8.27
C VAL A 211 36.17 -7.03 -7.39
N LEU A 212 37.32 -7.70 -7.50
CA LEU A 212 37.67 -8.86 -6.66
C LEU A 212 38.96 -8.58 -5.87
N ASN A 213 38.95 -8.97 -4.59
CA ASN A 213 40.13 -8.87 -3.71
C ASN A 213 40.85 -10.21 -3.63
N PHE A 214 42.16 -10.19 -3.90
CA PHE A 214 43.07 -11.34 -3.86
C PHE A 214 44.16 -11.23 -2.77
N ASN A 215 44.20 -10.12 -2.02
CA ASN A 215 45.24 -9.84 -1.01
C ASN A 215 44.69 -9.82 0.41
N TYR A 216 43.50 -9.25 0.61
CA TYR A 216 42.78 -9.15 1.89
C TYR A 216 43.54 -8.42 3.02
N ALA A 217 44.50 -7.55 2.71
CA ALA A 217 45.25 -6.85 3.77
C ALA A 217 44.46 -5.68 4.35
N ASN A 218 43.64 -4.99 3.54
CA ASN A 218 42.82 -3.86 3.97
C ASN A 218 41.37 -4.25 4.30
N TRP A 219 40.88 -5.38 3.79
CA TRP A 219 39.50 -5.85 3.96
C TRP A 219 39.46 -7.36 4.19
N CYS A 220 38.72 -7.80 5.22
CA CYS A 220 38.64 -9.18 5.69
C CYS A 220 40.02 -9.86 5.88
N GLN A 221 40.85 -9.41 6.82
CA GLN A 221 42.16 -10.01 7.08
C GLN A 221 42.11 -11.51 7.39
N GLU A 222 41.01 -11.99 8.00
CA GLU A 222 40.76 -13.43 8.22
C GLU A 222 40.55 -14.22 6.91
N CYS A 223 40.00 -13.59 5.86
CA CYS A 223 39.88 -14.19 4.52
C CYS A 223 41.26 -14.51 3.90
N GLY A 224 42.32 -13.82 4.33
CA GLY A 224 43.70 -14.10 3.90
C GLY A 224 44.27 -15.44 4.40
N VAL A 225 43.70 -16.03 5.46
CA VAL A 225 44.21 -17.27 6.08
C VAL A 225 44.04 -18.49 5.18
N ASP A 226 42.90 -18.61 4.50
CA ASP A 226 42.69 -19.56 3.40
C ASP A 226 42.29 -18.79 2.14
N ARG A 227 43.30 -18.14 1.54
CA ARG A 227 43.15 -17.28 0.37
C ARG A 227 42.47 -17.97 -0.81
N LYS A 228 42.72 -19.28 -1.04
CA LYS A 228 42.04 -20.03 -2.11
C LYS A 228 40.55 -20.16 -1.81
N LYS A 229 40.19 -20.58 -0.60
CA LYS A 229 38.78 -20.73 -0.20
C LYS A 229 38.03 -19.41 -0.31
N SER A 230 38.57 -18.34 0.25
CA SER A 230 37.95 -17.01 0.23
C SER A 230 37.70 -16.50 -1.19
N ILE A 231 38.69 -16.63 -2.09
CA ILE A 231 38.55 -16.22 -3.48
C ILE A 231 37.44 -17.00 -4.19
N LYS A 232 37.33 -18.32 -3.99
CA LYS A 232 36.27 -19.12 -4.62
C LYS A 232 34.88 -18.80 -4.07
N ILE A 233 34.74 -18.54 -2.76
CA ILE A 233 33.46 -18.16 -2.14
C ILE A 233 32.97 -16.81 -2.66
N ILE A 234 33.85 -15.81 -2.68
CA ILE A 234 33.51 -14.46 -3.15
C ILE A 234 33.21 -14.47 -4.65
N ALA A 235 34.04 -15.13 -5.46
CA ALA A 235 33.80 -15.26 -6.91
C ALA A 235 32.43 -15.86 -7.24
N ALA A 236 32.03 -16.93 -6.55
CA ALA A 236 30.72 -17.54 -6.79
C ALA A 236 29.54 -16.61 -6.39
N HIS A 237 29.72 -15.76 -5.37
CA HIS A 237 28.72 -14.75 -4.96
C HIS A 237 28.63 -13.58 -5.96
N GLU A 238 29.75 -12.96 -6.32
CA GLU A 238 29.78 -11.84 -7.28
C GLU A 238 29.27 -12.26 -8.66
N PHE A 239 29.56 -13.49 -9.10
CA PHE A 239 28.98 -14.02 -10.34
C PHE A 239 27.47 -14.28 -10.25
N GLY A 240 26.88 -14.38 -9.04
CA GLY A 240 25.43 -14.33 -8.85
C GLY A 240 24.86 -12.96 -9.22
N HIS A 241 25.46 -11.88 -8.71
CA HIS A 241 25.12 -10.50 -9.13
C HIS A 241 25.33 -10.31 -10.63
N ALA A 242 26.43 -10.80 -11.18
CA ALA A 242 26.70 -10.75 -12.62
C ALA A 242 25.76 -11.61 -13.48
N LEU A 243 24.96 -12.50 -12.88
CA LEU A 243 23.87 -13.24 -13.54
C LEU A 243 22.48 -12.59 -13.34
N GLY A 244 22.39 -11.51 -12.56
CA GLY A 244 21.15 -10.76 -12.31
C GLY A 244 20.49 -11.03 -10.95
N PHE A 245 21.08 -11.89 -10.10
CA PHE A 245 20.56 -12.17 -8.77
C PHE A 245 20.83 -11.02 -7.80
N ALA A 246 19.80 -10.63 -7.05
CA ALA A 246 19.95 -9.68 -5.96
C ALA A 246 20.34 -10.39 -4.66
N HIS A 247 20.56 -9.62 -3.60
CA HIS A 247 20.79 -10.17 -2.28
C HIS A 247 19.52 -10.80 -1.69
N GLU A 248 19.56 -12.08 -1.35
CA GLU A 248 18.41 -12.80 -0.80
C GLU A 248 17.97 -12.23 0.57
N HIS A 249 18.91 -11.64 1.31
CA HIS A 249 18.64 -10.92 2.55
C HIS A 249 18.05 -9.51 2.35
N ASN A 250 17.99 -9.00 1.10
CA ASN A 250 17.27 -7.76 0.80
C ASN A 250 15.76 -7.98 0.71
N ARG A 251 15.29 -9.21 0.50
CA ARG A 251 13.88 -9.52 0.23
C ARG A 251 12.90 -9.01 1.29
N ASP A 252 11.69 -8.73 0.83
CA ASP A 252 10.57 -8.26 1.66
C ASP A 252 9.85 -9.40 2.41
N ASP A 253 9.99 -10.66 1.98
CA ASP A 253 9.38 -11.86 2.56
C ASP A 253 10.29 -12.61 3.54
N ARG A 254 11.49 -12.07 3.82
CA ARG A 254 12.48 -12.69 4.71
C ARG A 254 11.97 -12.84 6.16
N PRO A 255 12.34 -13.92 6.87
CA PRO A 255 11.91 -14.15 8.25
C PRO A 255 12.51 -13.12 9.21
N MET A 256 11.84 -12.86 10.33
CA MET A 256 12.29 -11.90 11.36
C MET A 256 13.64 -12.24 12.02
N SER A 257 14.19 -13.43 11.80
CA SER A 257 15.56 -13.80 12.17
C SER A 257 16.63 -13.17 11.25
N CYS A 258 16.26 -12.77 10.03
CA CYS A 258 17.15 -12.16 9.05
C CYS A 258 17.09 -10.62 9.11
N GLN A 259 17.85 -10.05 10.04
CA GLN A 259 17.87 -8.60 10.32
C GLN A 259 19.12 -7.89 9.77
N LYS A 260 19.80 -8.47 8.78
CA LYS A 260 20.88 -7.77 8.06
C LYS A 260 20.30 -6.55 7.31
N GLU A 261 21.08 -5.48 7.26
CA GLU A 261 20.79 -4.30 6.46
C GLU A 261 20.79 -4.66 4.96
N LYS A 262 19.91 -4.06 4.15
CA LYS A 262 19.90 -4.31 2.69
C LYS A 262 21.19 -3.76 2.07
N GLN A 263 21.80 -4.48 1.12
CA GLN A 263 23.01 -4.04 0.40
C GLN A 263 22.89 -4.23 -1.12
N GLY A 264 23.54 -3.39 -1.91
CA GLY A 264 23.49 -3.45 -3.37
C GLY A 264 22.12 -3.08 -3.97
N SER A 265 21.85 -3.53 -5.19
CA SER A 265 20.56 -3.32 -5.88
C SER A 265 19.55 -4.42 -5.56
N ASP A 266 18.29 -4.05 -5.34
CA ASP A 266 17.17 -4.99 -5.22
C ASP A 266 16.73 -5.53 -6.60
N GLY A 267 16.29 -6.78 -6.65
CA GLY A 267 15.65 -7.39 -7.82
C GLY A 267 14.14 -7.18 -7.83
N ASP A 268 13.54 -7.06 -9.02
CA ASP A 268 12.12 -6.71 -9.22
C ASP A 268 11.17 -7.92 -9.29
N PHE A 269 11.70 -9.14 -9.30
CA PHE A 269 10.93 -10.36 -9.54
C PHE A 269 11.34 -11.55 -8.67
N TYR A 270 10.43 -12.52 -8.56
CA TYR A 270 10.49 -13.70 -7.72
C TYR A 270 10.25 -15.00 -8.58
N ILE A 271 11.21 -15.96 -8.55
CA ILE A 271 11.38 -17.29 -9.25
C ILE A 271 11.03 -18.77 -8.69
N THR A 272 11.08 -19.54 -7.55
CA THR A 272 11.48 -19.87 -6.10
C THR A 272 10.68 -19.57 -4.78
N LEU A 273 11.30 -19.05 -3.71
CA LEU A 273 10.79 -18.57 -2.38
C LEU A 273 11.98 -17.92 -1.61
N TYR A 274 11.82 -17.37 -0.40
CA TYR A 274 12.97 -16.94 0.43
C TYR A 274 13.83 -18.15 0.84
N ASP A 275 15.09 -18.15 0.44
CA ASP A 275 16.04 -19.22 0.75
C ASP A 275 17.05 -18.81 1.84
N PRO A 276 16.98 -19.37 3.06
CA PRO A 276 17.97 -19.12 4.12
C PRO A 276 19.37 -19.66 3.80
N SER A 277 19.49 -20.54 2.79
CA SER A 277 20.73 -21.21 2.39
C SER A 277 21.39 -20.59 1.16
N SER A 278 20.77 -19.60 0.51
CA SER A 278 21.26 -19.06 -0.76
C SER A 278 22.67 -18.49 -0.62
N ILE A 279 23.48 -18.63 -1.67
CA ILE A 279 24.79 -17.98 -1.78
C ILE A 279 24.69 -16.43 -1.70
N MET A 280 23.51 -15.86 -1.99
CA MET A 280 23.24 -14.42 -1.93
C MET A 280 22.73 -13.96 -0.54
N ASN A 281 22.75 -14.82 0.48
CA ASN A 281 22.14 -14.56 1.77
C ASN A 281 23.14 -14.30 2.91
N TYR A 282 23.28 -13.05 3.35
CA TYR A 282 24.14 -12.68 4.50
C TYR A 282 23.52 -13.02 5.86
N CYS A 283 22.30 -13.56 5.91
CA CYS A 283 21.70 -14.15 7.10
C CYS A 283 21.94 -15.66 7.21
N ASN A 284 22.59 -16.29 6.23
CA ASN A 284 23.04 -17.69 6.34
C ASN A 284 24.11 -17.79 7.44
N GLU A 285 23.94 -18.72 8.37
CA GLU A 285 24.91 -18.99 9.45
C GLU A 285 26.28 -19.41 8.90
N THR A 286 26.31 -19.96 7.69
CA THR A 286 27.51 -20.22 6.90
C THR A 286 27.70 -19.09 5.89
N TRP A 287 28.73 -18.26 6.07
CA TRP A 287 29.02 -17.12 5.19
C TRP A 287 29.02 -17.50 3.70
N ASN A 288 28.18 -16.81 2.91
CA ASN A 288 27.89 -17.05 1.50
C ASN A 288 27.74 -18.56 1.16
N ASN A 289 27.07 -19.31 2.04
CA ASN A 289 26.87 -20.76 1.97
C ASN A 289 28.16 -21.59 1.74
N ASN A 290 29.32 -21.08 2.17
CA ASN A 290 30.65 -21.62 1.87
C ASN A 290 30.87 -21.80 0.35
N GLY A 291 30.37 -20.87 -0.47
CA GLY A 291 30.54 -20.83 -1.92
C GLY A 291 29.73 -21.91 -2.67
N ARG A 292 28.66 -22.42 -2.07
CA ARG A 292 27.78 -23.44 -2.67
C ARG A 292 26.44 -22.84 -3.04
N LEU A 293 25.96 -23.20 -4.23
CA LEU A 293 24.58 -22.93 -4.62
C LEU A 293 23.63 -23.82 -3.82
N SER A 294 22.51 -23.28 -3.37
CA SER A 294 21.39 -24.05 -2.82
C SER A 294 20.59 -24.76 -3.92
N ALA A 295 19.57 -25.54 -3.55
CA ALA A 295 18.63 -26.10 -4.50
C ALA A 295 17.82 -25.01 -5.24
N ASP A 296 17.55 -23.89 -4.57
CA ASP A 296 16.76 -22.77 -5.10
C ASP A 296 17.61 -21.82 -5.96
N ASP A 297 18.87 -21.55 -5.58
CA ASP A 297 19.85 -20.86 -6.44
C ASP A 297 19.97 -21.59 -7.80
N ILE A 298 20.07 -22.93 -7.75
CA ILE A 298 20.17 -23.80 -8.93
C ILE A 298 18.88 -23.80 -9.76
N TYR A 299 17.72 -23.88 -9.11
CA TYR A 299 16.43 -23.80 -9.81
C TYR A 299 16.29 -22.47 -10.54
N ALA A 300 16.59 -21.35 -9.87
CA ALA A 300 16.42 -20.03 -10.44
C ALA A 300 17.39 -19.79 -11.62
N ALA A 301 18.65 -20.23 -11.50
CA ALA A 301 19.61 -20.16 -12.61
C ALA A 301 19.16 -20.99 -13.83
N ARG A 302 18.51 -22.14 -13.62
CA ARG A 302 17.92 -22.96 -14.69
C ARG A 302 16.69 -22.33 -15.33
N VAL A 303 15.88 -21.57 -14.58
CA VAL A 303 14.76 -20.80 -15.15
C VAL A 303 15.27 -19.65 -16.02
N LEU A 304 16.35 -18.97 -15.61
CA LEU A 304 16.93 -17.86 -16.37
C LEU A 304 17.69 -18.31 -17.63
N TYR A 305 18.62 -19.26 -17.48
CA TYR A 305 19.64 -19.59 -18.48
C TYR A 305 19.52 -21.03 -19.00
N GLY A 306 18.44 -21.73 -18.68
CA GLY A 306 18.18 -23.10 -19.13
C GLY A 306 19.06 -24.15 -18.42
N ASN A 307 18.93 -25.40 -18.87
CA ASN A 307 19.70 -26.52 -18.32
C ASN A 307 21.13 -26.57 -18.91
N PRO A 308 22.12 -27.13 -18.17
CA PRO A 308 23.47 -27.35 -18.66
C PRO A 308 23.48 -28.11 -20.00
N GLY A 309 24.33 -27.67 -20.93
CA GLY A 309 24.51 -28.31 -22.24
C GLY A 309 23.48 -27.96 -23.31
N THR A 310 22.51 -27.06 -23.04
CA THR A 310 21.54 -26.59 -24.05
C THR A 310 22.22 -25.61 -25.04
N PRO A 311 22.30 -25.91 -26.37
CA PRO A 311 22.93 -25.01 -27.34
C PRO A 311 21.96 -23.92 -27.84
N LEU A 312 22.48 -22.73 -28.14
CA LEU A 312 21.72 -21.65 -28.81
C LEU A 312 21.80 -21.76 -30.34
N ALA A 313 20.80 -21.18 -31.03
CA ALA A 313 20.79 -21.05 -32.48
C ALA A 313 21.82 -20.01 -32.97
N ALA A 314 22.41 -20.26 -34.14
CA ALA A 314 23.65 -19.56 -34.55
C ALA A 314 23.43 -18.27 -35.36
N THR A 315 23.84 -17.15 -34.76
CA THR A 315 24.25 -15.85 -35.37
C THR A 315 23.20 -14.97 -36.11
N PRO A 316 23.35 -13.63 -36.07
CA PRO A 316 22.34 -12.68 -36.56
C PRO A 316 22.69 -11.99 -37.91
N PRO A 317 21.70 -11.39 -38.59
CA PRO A 317 21.92 -10.35 -39.60
C PRO A 317 22.16 -8.95 -38.97
N ALA A 318 22.58 -7.98 -39.79
CA ALA A 318 23.17 -6.71 -39.34
C ALA A 318 22.18 -5.65 -38.82
N VAL A 319 22.74 -4.61 -38.18
CA VAL A 319 22.02 -3.46 -37.62
C VAL A 319 21.47 -2.55 -38.72
N GLU A 320 20.15 -2.50 -38.85
CA GLU A 320 19.42 -1.32 -39.32
C GLU A 320 18.25 -1.07 -38.36
N THR A 321 17.89 0.19 -38.13
CA THR A 321 17.19 0.62 -36.90
C THR A 321 15.68 0.31 -36.91
N LEU A 322 15.27 -0.81 -36.29
CA LEU A 322 13.86 -1.13 -36.02
C LEU A 322 13.63 -1.69 -34.59
N ALA A 323 12.37 -1.69 -34.17
CA ALA A 323 11.90 -1.90 -32.79
C ALA A 323 12.08 -3.34 -32.25
N PRO A 324 12.12 -3.54 -30.91
CA PRO A 324 12.25 -4.87 -30.30
C PRO A 324 11.06 -5.79 -30.65
N PRO A 325 11.31 -7.11 -30.82
CA PRO A 325 10.29 -8.06 -31.25
C PRO A 325 9.31 -8.44 -30.14
N VAL A 326 8.06 -8.68 -30.55
CA VAL A 326 6.93 -9.01 -29.66
C VAL A 326 6.94 -10.50 -29.31
N ALA A 327 7.07 -10.84 -28.02
CA ALA A 327 6.68 -12.16 -27.51
C ALA A 327 5.18 -12.38 -27.75
N SER A 328 4.74 -13.61 -28.04
CA SER A 328 3.44 -13.92 -28.67
C SER A 328 2.20 -13.68 -27.80
N VAL A 329 1.93 -12.42 -27.47
CA VAL A 329 0.60 -11.89 -27.14
C VAL A 329 -0.26 -12.02 -28.39
N THR A 330 -1.51 -12.46 -28.25
CA THR A 330 -2.50 -12.41 -29.34
C THR A 330 -2.64 -10.99 -29.86
N ASN A 331 -2.25 -10.72 -31.12
CA ASN A 331 -2.07 -9.41 -31.77
C ASN A 331 -2.99 -8.28 -31.24
N ALA A 332 -2.59 -7.72 -30.11
CA ALA A 332 -3.16 -6.53 -29.51
C ALA A 332 -2.20 -5.40 -29.86
N LEU A 333 -2.71 -4.42 -30.62
CA LEU A 333 -2.02 -3.15 -30.80
C LEU A 333 -1.67 -2.55 -29.42
N PRO A 334 -0.62 -1.72 -29.30
CA PRO A 334 -0.35 -0.97 -28.08
C PRO A 334 -1.66 -0.34 -27.60
N MET A 335 -2.18 -0.85 -26.48
CA MET A 335 -3.55 -0.57 -26.04
C MET A 335 -3.73 0.95 -25.96
N ASP A 336 -4.81 1.52 -26.48
CA ASP A 336 -4.97 2.97 -26.52
C ASP A 336 -5.23 3.57 -25.11
N LEU A 337 -5.51 4.87 -25.00
CA LEU A 337 -5.80 5.48 -23.70
C LEU A 337 -7.15 5.02 -23.12
N GLY A 338 -8.17 4.79 -23.97
CA GLY A 338 -9.49 4.35 -23.54
C GLY A 338 -9.49 2.90 -23.06
N GLY A 339 -8.86 2.00 -23.81
CA GLY A 339 -8.65 0.60 -23.43
C GLY A 339 -7.84 0.48 -22.15
N TRP A 340 -6.74 1.25 -22.03
CA TRP A 340 -5.95 1.23 -20.79
C TRP A 340 -6.77 1.75 -19.60
N LEU A 341 -7.48 2.88 -19.73
CA LEU A 341 -8.35 3.37 -18.64
C LEU A 341 -9.46 2.37 -18.28
N GLN A 342 -9.94 1.55 -19.21
CA GLN A 342 -10.92 0.50 -18.92
C GLN A 342 -10.31 -0.66 -18.09
N ALA A 343 -9.10 -1.10 -18.43
CA ALA A 343 -8.36 -2.09 -17.64
C ALA A 343 -7.95 -1.51 -16.27
N GLU A 344 -7.36 -0.32 -16.26
CA GLU A 344 -6.86 0.38 -15.08
C GLU A 344 -7.98 0.68 -14.08
N ARG A 345 -9.20 1.03 -14.52
CA ARG A 345 -10.38 1.17 -13.62
C ARG A 345 -10.70 -0.12 -12.86
N THR A 346 -10.35 -1.29 -13.39
CA THR A 346 -10.51 -2.58 -12.70
C THR A 346 -9.35 -2.80 -11.73
N ILE A 347 -8.11 -2.59 -12.18
CA ILE A 347 -6.90 -2.77 -11.39
C ILE A 347 -6.87 -1.82 -10.19
N ALA A 348 -7.06 -0.51 -10.41
CA ALA A 348 -7.08 0.51 -9.37
C ALA A 348 -8.18 0.26 -8.32
N ARG A 349 -9.37 -0.21 -8.74
CA ARG A 349 -10.43 -0.64 -7.82
C ARG A 349 -9.95 -1.81 -6.95
N ASP A 350 -9.39 -2.85 -7.55
CA ASP A 350 -9.03 -4.06 -6.82
C ASP A 350 -7.79 -3.86 -5.92
N LYS A 351 -6.84 -3.01 -6.33
CA LYS A 351 -5.72 -2.53 -5.50
C LYS A 351 -6.23 -1.69 -4.31
N ILE A 352 -7.19 -0.78 -4.51
CA ILE A 352 -7.85 -0.05 -3.41
C ILE A 352 -8.52 -1.02 -2.43
N LEU A 353 -9.30 -1.97 -2.92
CA LEU A 353 -10.02 -2.93 -2.06
C LEU A 353 -9.06 -3.84 -1.28
N ALA A 354 -7.90 -4.20 -1.87
CA ALA A 354 -6.84 -4.92 -1.17
C ALA A 354 -6.20 -4.11 -0.03
N ASN A 355 -6.11 -2.78 -0.17
CA ASN A 355 -5.60 -1.86 0.86
C ASN A 355 -6.63 -1.53 1.96
N ILE A 356 -7.86 -2.09 1.93
CA ILE A 356 -8.84 -1.98 3.02
C ILE A 356 -8.83 -3.25 3.89
N LEU A 357 -8.23 -3.14 5.08
CA LEU A 357 -8.00 -4.26 5.98
C LEU A 357 -9.29 -4.81 6.61
N SER A 358 -9.18 -6.01 7.20
CA SER A 358 -10.31 -6.76 7.75
C SER A 358 -11.09 -6.03 8.85
N ASN A 359 -10.43 -5.13 9.60
CA ASN A 359 -11.03 -4.26 10.62
C ASN A 359 -11.63 -2.94 10.09
N GLY A 360 -11.43 -2.61 8.80
CA GLY A 360 -11.85 -1.33 8.21
C GLY A 360 -10.77 -0.25 8.17
N ALA A 361 -9.52 -0.57 8.56
CA ALA A 361 -8.40 0.34 8.37
C ALA A 361 -7.98 0.34 6.88
N VAL A 362 -8.02 1.52 6.25
CA VAL A 362 -7.39 1.75 4.94
C VAL A 362 -5.90 2.03 5.18
N ILE A 363 -4.99 1.35 4.48
CA ILE A 363 -3.56 1.71 4.47
C ILE A 363 -3.26 2.72 3.37
N ALA A 364 -2.32 3.64 3.59
CA ALA A 364 -1.85 4.53 2.52
C ALA A 364 -1.11 3.74 1.42
N SER A 365 -0.30 2.75 1.82
CA SER A 365 0.37 1.81 0.91
C SER A 365 0.74 0.50 1.64
N PRO A 366 0.90 -0.64 0.94
CA PRO A 366 1.48 -1.87 1.48
C PRO A 366 2.98 -1.76 1.83
N SER A 367 3.65 -0.64 1.50
CA SER A 367 5.08 -0.41 1.78
C SER A 367 5.35 -0.28 3.28
N ARG A 368 6.30 -1.07 3.80
CA ARG A 368 6.66 -1.15 5.23
C ARG A 368 8.05 -0.61 5.57
N SER A 369 8.82 -0.25 4.57
CA SER A 369 10.16 0.34 4.66
C SER A 369 10.49 1.04 3.35
N ASN A 370 11.27 2.11 3.43
CA ASN A 370 11.75 2.90 2.29
C ASN A 370 10.67 3.31 1.23
N PRO A 371 9.52 3.91 1.62
CA PRO A 371 9.14 4.37 2.96
C PRO A 371 8.19 3.39 3.67
N ASN A 372 8.04 3.57 5.00
CA ASN A 372 6.99 2.87 5.75
C ASN A 372 5.68 3.67 5.73
N TYR A 373 4.75 3.26 4.86
CA TYR A 373 3.41 3.84 4.69
C TYR A 373 2.30 2.88 5.15
N TYR A 374 2.65 1.83 5.90
CA TYR A 374 1.70 0.85 6.44
C TYR A 374 1.00 1.37 7.71
N TYR A 375 0.34 2.52 7.58
CA TYR A 375 -0.46 3.17 8.62
C TYR A 375 -1.80 3.64 8.04
N HIS A 376 -2.73 3.95 8.95
CA HIS A 376 -4.04 4.49 8.62
C HIS A 376 -4.06 6.01 8.77
N TRP A 377 -3.88 6.74 7.68
CA TRP A 377 -4.06 8.19 7.62
C TRP A 377 -5.55 8.55 7.46
N VAL A 378 -6.01 9.57 8.20
CA VAL A 378 -7.42 9.97 8.20
C VAL A 378 -7.83 10.57 6.84
N ARG A 379 -6.97 11.40 6.23
CA ARG A 379 -7.14 11.98 4.89
C ARG A 379 -7.27 10.90 3.82
N ASP A 380 -6.24 10.08 3.67
CA ASP A 380 -6.14 9.03 2.65
C ASP A 380 -7.31 8.04 2.76
N ALA A 381 -7.68 7.66 3.98
CA ALA A 381 -8.84 6.84 4.22
C ALA A 381 -10.15 7.54 3.85
N ALA A 382 -10.34 8.82 4.19
CA ALA A 382 -11.57 9.55 3.84
C ALA A 382 -11.75 9.68 2.32
N LEU A 383 -10.68 10.02 1.59
CA LEU A 383 -10.68 10.11 0.12
C LEU A 383 -10.92 8.74 -0.52
N THR A 384 -10.24 7.69 -0.04
CA THR A 384 -10.43 6.31 -0.53
C THR A 384 -11.85 5.82 -0.29
N MET A 385 -12.38 6.04 0.91
CA MET A 385 -13.72 5.57 1.26
C MET A 385 -14.82 6.40 0.59
N ASP A 386 -14.56 7.65 0.19
CA ASP A 386 -15.45 8.38 -0.72
C ASP A 386 -15.56 7.68 -2.09
N VAL A 387 -14.45 7.18 -2.66
CA VAL A 387 -14.51 6.34 -3.87
C VAL A 387 -15.30 5.06 -3.62
N VAL A 388 -15.19 4.42 -2.44
CA VAL A 388 -16.02 3.27 -2.06
C VAL A 388 -17.51 3.64 -1.91
N VAL A 389 -17.83 4.86 -1.47
CA VAL A 389 -19.21 5.39 -1.48
C VAL A 389 -19.74 5.55 -2.91
N SER A 390 -18.91 5.97 -3.88
CA SER A 390 -19.29 5.99 -5.30
C SER A 390 -19.54 4.57 -5.82
N LEU A 391 -18.63 3.62 -5.54
CA LEU A 391 -18.79 2.22 -5.92
C LEU A 391 -20.05 1.58 -5.29
N TYR A 392 -20.44 1.97 -4.08
CA TYR A 392 -21.70 1.57 -3.45
C TYR A 392 -22.94 2.13 -4.16
N ALA A 393 -22.86 3.36 -4.69
CA ALA A 393 -23.94 3.97 -5.48
C ALA A 393 -24.10 3.29 -6.84
N ASP A 394 -22.97 3.09 -7.55
CA ASP A 394 -22.91 2.51 -8.89
C ASP A 394 -23.17 0.99 -8.93
N ALA A 395 -23.01 0.29 -7.80
CA ALA A 395 -23.23 -1.14 -7.70
C ALA A 395 -24.68 -1.50 -8.09
N SER A 396 -24.84 -2.19 -9.22
CA SER A 396 -26.14 -2.58 -9.78
C SER A 396 -26.78 -3.75 -9.03
N ASP A 397 -26.02 -4.78 -8.69
CA ASP A 397 -26.50 -5.96 -7.97
C ASP A 397 -26.46 -5.80 -6.43
N ALA A 398 -27.28 -6.59 -5.73
CA ALA A 398 -27.42 -6.51 -4.28
C ALA A 398 -26.27 -7.17 -3.49
N SER A 399 -25.43 -8.01 -4.11
CA SER A 399 -24.28 -8.65 -3.47
C SER A 399 -23.08 -7.72 -3.44
N THR A 400 -22.71 -7.14 -4.59
CA THR A 400 -21.65 -6.13 -4.71
C THR A 400 -21.95 -4.91 -3.84
N ARG A 401 -23.19 -4.42 -3.87
CA ARG A 401 -23.65 -3.31 -3.02
C ARG A 401 -23.55 -3.63 -1.52
N ARG A 402 -23.89 -4.86 -1.12
CA ARG A 402 -23.72 -5.31 0.28
C ARG A 402 -22.24 -5.35 0.67
N HIS A 403 -21.37 -5.85 -0.20
CA HIS A 403 -19.93 -5.91 0.05
C HIS A 403 -19.32 -4.51 0.30
N TYR A 404 -19.66 -3.51 -0.51
CA TYR A 404 -19.22 -2.12 -0.28
C TYR A 404 -19.81 -1.53 1.00
N LEU A 405 -21.06 -1.85 1.35
CA LEU A 405 -21.65 -1.46 2.63
C LEU A 405 -20.95 -2.13 3.83
N GLU A 406 -20.50 -3.38 3.70
CA GLU A 406 -19.72 -4.10 4.73
C GLU A 406 -18.31 -3.51 4.90
N LEU A 407 -17.70 -2.96 3.85
CA LEU A 407 -16.46 -2.18 3.93
C LEU A 407 -16.68 -0.84 4.64
N LEU A 408 -17.68 -0.06 4.20
CA LEU A 408 -18.05 1.24 4.78
C LEU A 408 -18.43 1.13 6.26
N THR A 409 -19.22 0.10 6.62
CA THR A 409 -19.63 -0.18 8.01
C THR A 409 -18.42 -0.46 8.91
N ARG A 410 -17.40 -1.15 8.41
CA ARG A 410 -16.16 -1.41 9.18
C ARG A 410 -15.34 -0.13 9.36
N TYR A 411 -15.16 0.66 8.30
CA TYR A 411 -14.48 1.97 8.38
C TYR A 411 -15.16 2.93 9.37
N VAL A 412 -16.49 2.98 9.40
CA VAL A 412 -17.27 3.77 10.37
C VAL A 412 -17.04 3.28 11.81
N ASN A 413 -17.09 1.97 12.04
CA ASN A 413 -16.87 1.41 13.38
C ASN A 413 -15.42 1.60 13.87
N LEU A 414 -14.42 1.53 12.98
CA LEU A 414 -13.05 1.90 13.30
C LEU A 414 -12.95 3.39 13.64
N SER A 415 -13.51 4.27 12.80
CA SER A 415 -13.46 5.73 12.99
C SER A 415 -14.04 6.18 14.33
N LEU A 416 -15.14 5.56 14.78
CA LEU A 416 -15.71 5.79 16.11
C LEU A 416 -14.72 5.53 17.26
N GLY A 417 -13.85 4.52 17.09
CA GLY A 417 -12.76 4.19 18.01
C GLY A 417 -11.60 5.17 17.91
N LEU A 418 -11.09 5.43 16.70
CA LEU A 418 -9.95 6.34 16.49
C LEU A 418 -10.20 7.74 17.06
N GLN A 419 -11.42 8.26 16.90
CA GLN A 419 -11.85 9.55 17.46
C GLN A 419 -11.81 9.62 19.00
N VAL A 420 -11.70 8.50 19.72
CA VAL A 420 -11.55 8.44 21.19
C VAL A 420 -10.24 7.79 21.63
N THR A 421 -9.42 7.30 20.69
CA THR A 421 -8.07 6.80 20.97
C THR A 421 -7.18 7.97 21.41
N ASN A 422 -6.76 7.97 22.67
CA ASN A 422 -5.86 8.98 23.21
C ASN A 422 -4.51 8.97 22.46
N ASN A 423 -4.08 10.12 21.98
CA ASN A 423 -2.94 10.32 21.10
C ASN A 423 -2.21 11.64 21.41
N LEU A 424 -1.12 11.93 20.72
CA LEU A 424 -0.32 13.13 20.97
C LEU A 424 -1.07 14.44 20.67
N SER A 425 -1.96 14.47 19.66
CA SER A 425 -2.82 15.63 19.42
C SER A 425 -3.89 15.83 20.51
N THR A 426 -4.24 14.81 21.30
CA THR A 426 -5.15 14.96 22.46
C THR A 426 -4.58 15.93 23.50
N ALA A 427 -3.26 15.98 23.69
CA ALA A 427 -2.61 16.94 24.61
C ALA A 427 -2.80 18.41 24.18
N LEU A 428 -3.12 18.67 22.91
CA LEU A 428 -3.43 20.00 22.36
C LEU A 428 -4.94 20.31 22.34
N SER A 429 -5.74 19.44 22.97
CA SER A 429 -7.20 19.33 22.82
C SER A 429 -7.66 19.09 21.38
N ARG A 430 -6.83 18.45 20.55
CA ARG A 430 -7.03 18.23 19.11
C ARG A 430 -6.94 16.76 18.70
N GLY A 431 -7.27 15.82 19.59
CA GLY A 431 -7.11 14.38 19.37
C GLY A 431 -7.86 13.81 18.16
N VAL A 432 -8.91 14.49 17.66
CA VAL A 432 -9.62 14.12 16.44
C VAL A 432 -8.82 14.45 15.16
N GLY A 433 -7.94 15.47 15.22
CA GLY A 433 -7.03 15.88 14.14
C GLY A 433 -5.65 15.20 14.18
N GLU A 434 -5.51 14.06 14.88
CA GLU A 434 -4.30 13.24 14.76
C GLU A 434 -4.22 12.66 13.34
N PRO A 435 -3.11 12.88 12.59
CA PRO A 435 -3.08 12.56 11.16
C PRO A 435 -3.23 11.08 10.83
N LYS A 436 -2.59 10.21 11.64
CA LYS A 436 -2.47 8.78 11.38
C LYS A 436 -2.45 7.91 12.63
N PHE A 437 -2.85 6.66 12.44
CA PHE A 437 -2.89 5.61 13.46
C PHE A 437 -2.21 4.35 12.94
N HIS A 438 -1.77 3.47 13.84
CA HIS A 438 -1.37 2.12 13.45
C HIS A 438 -2.58 1.34 12.91
N THR A 439 -2.33 0.35 12.06
CA THR A 439 -3.39 -0.39 11.35
C THR A 439 -4.31 -1.23 12.25
N ASP A 440 -3.95 -1.43 13.51
CA ASP A 440 -4.78 -2.08 14.54
C ASP A 440 -5.74 -1.10 15.25
N GLY A 441 -5.53 0.22 15.07
CA GLY A 441 -6.29 1.30 15.71
C GLY A 441 -5.58 1.97 16.89
N SER A 442 -4.34 1.58 17.21
CA SER A 442 -3.53 2.22 18.26
C SER A 442 -2.90 3.55 17.81
N ALA A 443 -2.62 4.43 18.77
CA ALA A 443 -2.10 5.78 18.51
C ALA A 443 -0.66 5.76 18.00
N TYR A 444 -0.37 6.55 16.97
CA TYR A 444 1.00 6.74 16.50
C TYR A 444 1.72 7.77 17.37
N ASN A 445 2.64 7.30 18.22
CA ASN A 445 3.25 8.12 19.29
C ASN A 445 4.67 8.65 18.98
N ASP A 446 5.17 8.48 17.76
CA ASP A 446 6.45 9.10 17.36
C ASP A 446 6.26 10.57 16.96
N ASN A 447 7.38 11.29 16.77
CA ASN A 447 7.38 12.64 16.20
C ASN A 447 6.78 12.64 14.79
N TRP A 448 5.85 13.56 14.53
CA TRP A 448 5.15 13.69 13.25
C TRP A 448 4.60 15.11 13.07
N GLY A 449 4.31 15.50 11.83
CA GLY A 449 3.62 16.76 11.52
C GLY A 449 2.15 16.69 11.94
N ARG A 450 1.83 17.10 13.18
CA ARG A 450 0.47 17.03 13.77
C ARG A 450 0.06 18.34 14.45
N PRO A 451 -1.23 18.63 14.58
CA PRO A 451 -2.38 17.94 13.99
C PRO A 451 -2.58 18.32 12.51
N GLN A 452 -3.43 17.59 11.80
CA GLN A 452 -3.89 17.90 10.44
C GLN A 452 -5.41 17.90 10.42
N ASP A 453 -6.01 19.07 10.21
CA ASP A 453 -7.44 19.31 10.41
C ASP A 453 -8.29 19.15 9.13
N ASP A 454 -7.68 18.72 8.02
CA ASP A 454 -8.36 18.33 6.78
C ASP A 454 -9.02 16.95 6.91
N GLY A 455 -8.32 15.99 7.54
CA GLY A 455 -8.78 14.60 7.69
C GLY A 455 -10.19 14.46 8.28
N PRO A 456 -10.49 15.09 9.45
CA PRO A 456 -11.84 15.07 10.03
C PRO A 456 -12.90 15.66 9.12
N ALA A 457 -12.58 16.74 8.39
CA ALA A 457 -13.52 17.39 7.48
C ALA A 457 -13.83 16.54 6.24
N LEU A 458 -12.81 15.90 5.66
CA LEU A 458 -12.95 14.95 4.55
C LEU A 458 -13.77 13.72 4.99
N ARG A 459 -13.50 13.18 6.18
CA ARG A 459 -14.25 12.05 6.76
C ARG A 459 -15.71 12.42 6.99
N ALA A 460 -15.99 13.61 7.54
CA ALA A 460 -17.35 14.11 7.69
C ALA A 460 -18.07 14.24 6.34
N ALA A 461 -17.45 14.84 5.32
CA ALA A 461 -18.06 15.03 4.00
C ALA A 461 -18.40 13.71 3.30
N SER A 462 -17.46 12.76 3.26
CA SER A 462 -17.64 11.41 2.69
C SER A 462 -18.78 10.65 3.39
N LEU A 463 -18.80 10.68 4.73
CA LEU A 463 -19.82 10.00 5.53
C LEU A 463 -21.17 10.72 5.51
N CYS A 464 -21.23 12.04 5.32
CA CYS A 464 -22.48 12.76 5.02
C CYS A 464 -23.10 12.28 3.71
N ARG A 465 -22.27 12.11 2.67
CA ARG A 465 -22.72 11.61 1.36
C ARG A 465 -23.28 10.19 1.45
N LEU A 466 -22.63 9.32 2.24
CA LEU A 466 -23.16 8.00 2.59
C LEU A 466 -24.48 8.10 3.36
N ALA A 467 -24.54 8.94 4.41
CA ALA A 467 -25.71 9.07 5.27
C ALA A 467 -26.97 9.48 4.49
N HIS A 468 -26.84 10.42 3.54
CA HIS A 468 -27.94 10.76 2.63
C HIS A 468 -28.41 9.55 1.81
N MET A 469 -27.52 8.83 1.13
CA MET A 469 -27.88 7.64 0.36
C MET A 469 -28.50 6.50 1.18
N LEU A 470 -28.11 6.34 2.45
CA LEU A 470 -28.72 5.35 3.34
C LEU A 470 -30.13 5.78 3.78
N LEU A 471 -30.35 7.07 4.05
CA LEU A 471 -31.68 7.62 4.35
C LEU A 471 -32.60 7.62 3.12
N ASP A 472 -32.06 7.84 1.91
CA ASP A 472 -32.82 7.82 0.64
C ASP A 472 -33.36 6.43 0.30
N ARG A 473 -32.75 5.36 0.85
CA ARG A 473 -33.24 3.98 0.68
C ARG A 473 -34.40 3.63 1.62
N GLY A 474 -34.65 4.42 2.66
CA GLY A 474 -35.83 4.28 3.54
C GLY A 474 -35.92 3.01 4.39
N ASP A 475 -34.89 2.17 4.40
CA ASP A 475 -34.83 0.93 5.19
C ASP A 475 -34.57 1.24 6.69
N ASP A 476 -35.22 0.50 7.59
CA ASP A 476 -35.16 0.74 9.04
C ASP A 476 -33.76 0.47 9.63
N ASP A 477 -33.09 -0.62 9.21
CA ASP A 477 -31.74 -0.94 9.70
C ASP A 477 -30.71 0.08 9.17
N LEU A 478 -30.84 0.52 7.91
CA LEU A 478 -30.01 1.58 7.35
C LEU A 478 -30.26 2.93 8.05
N THR A 479 -31.52 3.28 8.29
CA THR A 479 -31.91 4.52 8.98
C THR A 479 -31.45 4.51 10.44
N ASN A 480 -31.53 3.37 11.11
CA ASN A 480 -31.01 3.16 12.47
C ASN A 480 -29.47 3.25 12.50
N PHE A 481 -28.76 2.66 11.53
CA PHE A 481 -27.31 2.80 11.40
C PHE A 481 -26.89 4.27 11.22
N VAL A 482 -27.60 5.03 10.37
CA VAL A 482 -27.35 6.47 10.22
C VAL A 482 -27.50 7.18 11.57
N LYS A 483 -28.65 7.00 12.25
CA LYS A 483 -29.02 7.68 13.50
C LYS A 483 -28.26 7.22 14.76
N THR A 484 -27.45 6.15 14.68
CA THR A 484 -26.71 5.60 15.82
C THR A 484 -25.20 5.46 15.61
N LYS A 485 -24.70 5.68 14.38
CA LYS A 485 -23.26 5.57 14.04
C LYS A 485 -22.76 6.75 13.20
N LEU A 486 -23.53 7.21 12.22
CA LEU A 486 -23.11 8.30 11.33
C LEU A 486 -23.39 9.68 11.93
N TYR A 487 -24.64 9.97 12.29
CA TYR A 487 -25.04 11.27 12.87
C TYR A 487 -26.11 11.14 13.95
N ASP A 488 -25.82 11.66 15.14
CA ASP A 488 -26.76 11.97 16.20
C ASP A 488 -26.54 13.41 16.70
N GLY A 489 -27.59 14.21 16.84
CA GLY A 489 -27.49 15.62 17.28
C GLY A 489 -27.16 15.80 18.77
N ARG A 490 -26.59 14.79 19.42
CA ARG A 490 -26.35 14.76 20.87
C ARG A 490 -24.96 15.24 21.22
N LEU A 491 -24.82 15.86 22.39
CA LEU A 491 -23.55 16.22 23.00
C LEU A 491 -23.45 15.59 24.41
N PRO A 492 -22.30 14.99 24.79
CA PRO A 492 -21.16 14.65 23.94
C PRO A 492 -21.56 13.62 22.87
N SER A 493 -21.10 13.82 21.64
CA SER A 493 -21.53 12.98 20.51
C SER A 493 -20.89 11.60 20.51
N ASN A 494 -21.67 10.60 20.07
CA ASN A 494 -21.26 9.21 19.91
C ASN A 494 -21.31 8.74 18.45
N SER A 495 -21.46 9.66 17.50
CA SER A 495 -21.49 9.41 16.06
C SER A 495 -20.33 10.08 15.33
N VAL A 496 -19.86 9.48 14.23
CA VAL A 496 -18.61 9.91 13.57
C VAL A 496 -18.72 11.34 13.05
N ILE A 497 -19.77 11.64 12.28
CA ILE A 497 -19.92 12.89 11.55
C ILE A 497 -20.08 14.06 12.52
N LYS A 498 -21.01 13.95 13.48
CA LYS A 498 -21.25 15.01 14.46
C LYS A 498 -19.97 15.35 15.22
N ARG A 499 -19.21 14.35 15.69
CA ARG A 499 -17.94 14.59 16.40
C ARG A 499 -16.86 15.24 15.53
N ASP A 500 -16.74 14.88 14.25
CA ASP A 500 -15.83 15.54 13.31
C ASP A 500 -16.25 16.99 13.03
N LEU A 501 -17.56 17.26 12.89
CA LEU A 501 -18.09 18.61 12.64
C LEU A 501 -17.96 19.54 13.87
N GLU A 502 -18.20 19.03 15.08
CA GLU A 502 -17.91 19.77 16.31
C GLU A 502 -16.42 20.09 16.42
N TYR A 503 -15.53 19.15 16.07
CA TYR A 503 -14.09 19.41 16.04
C TYR A 503 -13.73 20.52 15.05
N VAL A 504 -14.17 20.40 13.79
CA VAL A 504 -13.86 21.33 12.70
C VAL A 504 -14.41 22.74 12.98
N SER A 505 -15.68 22.85 13.35
CA SER A 505 -16.34 24.16 13.59
C SER A 505 -15.69 24.98 14.70
N HIS A 506 -15.03 24.32 15.67
CA HIS A 506 -14.34 24.97 16.79
C HIS A 506 -12.81 25.10 16.63
N ASN A 507 -12.18 24.43 15.64
CA ASN A 507 -10.72 24.46 15.46
C ASN A 507 -10.22 25.05 14.14
N TRP A 508 -11.08 25.30 13.13
CA TRP A 508 -10.64 25.81 11.81
C TRP A 508 -9.82 27.12 11.86
N GLN A 509 -10.04 27.96 12.89
CA GLN A 509 -9.29 29.21 13.12
C GLN A 509 -7.88 28.99 13.70
N ARG A 510 -7.50 27.76 14.05
CA ARG A 510 -6.18 27.42 14.61
C ARG A 510 -5.30 26.83 13.50
N PRO A 511 -4.05 27.28 13.31
CA PRO A 511 -3.15 26.67 12.33
C PRO A 511 -2.96 25.17 12.58
N SER A 512 -2.79 24.40 11.51
CA SER A 512 -2.50 22.96 11.53
C SER A 512 -1.23 22.70 10.73
N VAL A 513 -0.86 21.44 10.55
CA VAL A 513 0.06 21.04 9.47
C VAL A 513 -0.73 20.87 8.16
N ASP A 514 -0.05 21.03 7.02
CA ASP A 514 -0.61 20.84 5.68
C ASP A 514 -0.84 19.36 5.30
N LEU A 515 -1.56 19.14 4.20
CA LEU A 515 -1.83 17.81 3.63
C LEU A 515 -0.57 17.01 3.26
N TRP A 516 0.56 17.70 3.11
CA TRP A 516 1.87 17.13 2.80
C TRP A 516 2.68 16.77 4.05
N GLU A 517 2.13 17.05 5.23
CA GLU A 517 2.67 16.69 6.56
C GLU A 517 3.93 17.48 6.97
N GLU A 518 4.09 18.68 6.42
CA GLU A 518 5.40 19.33 6.24
C GLU A 518 5.48 20.79 6.68
N VAL A 519 4.39 21.55 6.58
CA VAL A 519 4.35 22.99 6.83
C VAL A 519 3.27 23.29 7.86
N TYR A 520 3.57 24.09 8.88
CA TYR A 520 2.58 24.52 9.87
C TYR A 520 2.03 25.90 9.48
N GLY A 521 0.71 26.09 9.52
CA GLY A 521 0.07 27.36 9.17
C GLY A 521 -1.42 27.24 8.83
N HIS A 522 -1.87 28.10 7.94
CA HIS A 522 -3.26 28.17 7.48
C HIS A 522 -3.37 27.82 5.99
N HIS A 523 -3.78 26.59 5.70
CA HIS A 523 -3.68 26.02 4.35
C HIS A 523 -5.01 26.07 3.59
N PHE A 524 -4.94 26.39 2.28
CA PHE A 524 -6.10 26.41 1.38
C PHE A 524 -6.85 25.08 1.38
N TYR A 525 -6.12 23.97 1.20
CA TYR A 525 -6.68 22.61 1.18
C TYR A 525 -7.45 22.28 2.46
N THR A 526 -6.85 22.60 3.61
CA THR A 526 -7.47 22.40 4.92
C THR A 526 -8.73 23.25 5.06
N ARG A 527 -8.67 24.55 4.74
CA ARG A 527 -9.81 25.48 4.81
C ARG A 527 -10.97 25.07 3.87
N ILE A 528 -10.69 24.67 2.63
CA ILE A 528 -11.73 24.28 1.67
C ILE A 528 -12.33 22.91 2.02
N ALA A 529 -11.54 21.97 2.55
CA ALA A 529 -12.03 20.71 3.10
C ALA A 529 -12.96 20.96 4.31
N GLN A 530 -12.53 21.79 5.26
CA GLN A 530 -13.32 22.21 6.44
C GLN A 530 -14.64 22.86 6.03
N ARG A 531 -14.61 23.78 5.05
CA ARG A 531 -15.80 24.40 4.47
C ARG A 531 -16.76 23.33 3.94
N ARG A 532 -16.26 22.38 3.15
CA ARG A 532 -17.08 21.32 2.56
C ARG A 532 -17.70 20.40 3.60
N GLY A 533 -16.91 19.97 4.59
CA GLY A 533 -17.39 19.19 5.72
C GLY A 533 -18.56 19.88 6.42
N LEU A 534 -18.41 21.16 6.76
CA LEU A 534 -19.46 21.96 7.40
C LEU A 534 -20.69 22.18 6.50
N ARG A 535 -20.52 22.41 5.19
CA ARG A 535 -21.64 22.58 4.24
C ARG A 535 -22.46 21.30 4.05
N GLU A 536 -21.85 20.12 3.97
CA GLU A 536 -22.60 18.84 3.96
C GLU A 536 -23.16 18.49 5.35
N GLY A 537 -22.40 18.78 6.40
CA GLY A 537 -22.82 18.64 7.78
C GLY A 537 -24.11 19.39 8.08
N ALA A 538 -24.25 20.62 7.58
CA ALA A 538 -25.46 21.42 7.72
C ALA A 538 -26.68 20.78 7.02
N LYS A 539 -26.51 20.28 5.79
CA LYS A 539 -27.58 19.58 5.03
C LYS A 539 -28.05 18.33 5.78
N LEU A 540 -27.13 17.53 6.32
CA LEU A 540 -27.47 16.33 7.08
C LEU A 540 -28.10 16.64 8.43
N ALA A 541 -27.58 17.63 9.16
CA ALA A 541 -28.10 18.08 10.44
C ALA A 541 -29.56 18.54 10.31
N SER A 542 -29.85 19.44 9.35
CA SER A 542 -31.22 19.92 9.09
C SER A 542 -32.14 18.77 8.64
N ARG A 543 -31.68 17.87 7.75
CA ARG A 543 -32.43 16.66 7.33
C ARG A 543 -32.75 15.70 8.50
N LEU A 544 -31.98 15.72 9.58
CA LEU A 544 -32.18 14.91 10.79
C LEU A 544 -32.80 15.69 11.96
N GLY A 545 -33.18 16.96 11.78
CA GLY A 545 -33.82 17.80 12.78
C GLY A 545 -32.89 18.52 13.77
N ASP A 546 -31.57 18.44 13.59
CA ASP A 546 -30.58 19.20 14.37
C ASP A 546 -30.34 20.58 13.74
N GLN A 547 -31.40 21.41 13.73
CA GLN A 547 -31.43 22.68 13.01
C GLN A 547 -30.43 23.71 13.57
N ALA A 548 -30.25 23.77 14.90
CA ALA A 548 -29.28 24.67 15.52
C ALA A 548 -27.83 24.35 15.11
N ALA A 549 -27.48 23.07 14.98
CA ALA A 549 -26.18 22.69 14.44
C ALA A 549 -26.06 23.00 12.94
N ALA A 550 -27.14 22.85 12.16
CA ALA A 550 -27.16 23.20 10.75
C ALA A 550 -26.86 24.69 10.51
N GLU A 551 -27.43 25.57 11.34
CA GLU A 551 -27.18 27.01 11.32
C GLU A 551 -25.76 27.35 11.76
N TRP A 552 -25.27 26.73 12.86
CA TRP A 552 -23.89 26.89 13.33
C TRP A 552 -22.84 26.49 12.28
N TYR A 553 -22.98 25.30 11.67
CA TYR A 553 -22.06 24.85 10.62
C TYR A 553 -22.14 25.73 9.37
N SER A 554 -23.34 26.22 9.03
CA SER A 554 -23.52 27.15 7.89
C SER A 554 -22.84 28.50 8.13
N ALA A 555 -22.91 29.05 9.35
CA ALA A 555 -22.21 30.26 9.73
C ALA A 555 -20.68 30.08 9.68
N LYS A 556 -20.17 28.97 10.23
CA LYS A 556 -18.72 28.66 10.22
C LYS A 556 -18.18 28.36 8.82
N ALA A 557 -18.98 27.74 7.95
CA ALA A 557 -18.65 27.62 6.53
C ALA A 557 -18.58 28.99 5.83
N ALA A 558 -19.47 29.93 6.14
CA ALA A 558 -19.43 31.29 5.59
C ALA A 558 -18.25 32.13 6.11
N GLU A 559 -17.76 31.87 7.33
CA GLU A 559 -16.50 32.45 7.83
C GLU A 559 -15.29 31.90 7.06
N LEU A 560 -15.25 30.58 6.82
CA LEU A 560 -14.22 29.94 5.99
C LEU A 560 -14.24 30.41 4.53
N GLU A 561 -15.41 30.66 3.95
CA GLU A 561 -15.56 31.20 2.58
C GLU A 561 -14.91 32.58 2.41
N ARG A 562 -14.89 33.39 3.47
CA ARG A 562 -14.15 34.66 3.51
C ARG A 562 -12.65 34.43 3.64
N ALA A 563 -12.23 33.61 4.61
CA ALA A 563 -10.82 33.27 4.81
C ALA A 563 -10.17 32.53 3.61
N LEU A 564 -10.98 31.95 2.71
CA LEU A 564 -10.54 31.36 1.46
C LEU A 564 -10.29 32.39 0.34
N GLN A 565 -10.83 33.61 0.43
CA GLN A 565 -10.53 34.69 -0.53
C GLN A 565 -9.10 35.23 -0.35
N ASP A 566 -8.63 35.31 0.90
CA ASP A 566 -7.30 35.81 1.26
C ASP A 566 -6.20 35.15 0.42
N HIS A 567 -6.36 33.86 0.11
CA HIS A 567 -5.38 33.04 -0.62
C HIS A 567 -5.05 33.56 -2.03
N TRP A 568 -5.87 34.45 -2.62
CA TRP A 568 -5.53 35.10 -3.88
C TRP A 568 -4.51 36.22 -3.70
N GLN A 569 -3.32 36.03 -4.25
CA GLN A 569 -2.27 37.05 -4.28
C GLN A 569 -2.20 37.65 -5.68
N SER A 570 -2.78 38.85 -5.85
CA SER A 570 -2.96 39.49 -7.15
C SER A 570 -1.66 39.99 -7.80
N ASP A 571 -0.62 40.22 -7.01
CA ASP A 571 0.77 40.47 -7.45
C ASP A 571 1.43 39.22 -8.05
N ARG A 572 1.09 38.03 -7.52
CA ARG A 572 1.57 36.73 -7.99
C ARG A 572 0.73 36.16 -9.14
N GLY A 573 -0.56 36.48 -9.16
CA GLY A 573 -1.54 35.97 -10.12
C GLY A 573 -1.92 34.51 -9.88
N TYR A 574 -1.79 33.99 -8.65
CA TYR A 574 -2.20 32.64 -8.27
C TYR A 574 -2.67 32.55 -6.82
N LEU A 575 -3.37 31.46 -6.49
CA LEU A 575 -3.75 31.09 -5.13
C LEU A 575 -2.54 30.52 -4.39
N ILE A 576 -2.15 31.13 -3.28
CA ILE A 576 -1.07 30.61 -2.43
C ILE A 576 -1.58 29.52 -1.47
N ALA A 577 -0.77 28.48 -1.28
CA ALA A 577 -1.16 27.31 -0.49
C ALA A 577 -1.33 27.60 1.00
N THR A 578 -0.47 28.43 1.60
CA THR A 578 -0.37 28.63 3.06
C THR A 578 -0.26 30.10 3.46
N PHE A 579 -1.02 30.50 4.48
CA PHE A 579 -0.79 31.69 5.30
C PHE A 579 -0.04 31.37 6.58
N ASP A 580 0.65 32.39 7.11
CA ASP A 580 1.32 32.37 8.42
C ASP A 580 2.25 31.15 8.59
N GLN A 581 2.95 30.83 7.51
CA GLN A 581 3.84 29.67 7.37
C GLN A 581 4.93 29.66 8.44
N GLN A 582 5.01 28.54 9.15
CA GLN A 582 6.04 28.23 10.14
C GLN A 582 6.70 26.88 9.79
N GLY A 583 8.01 26.80 10.03
CA GLY A 583 8.85 25.74 9.46
C GLY A 583 9.31 26.07 8.03
N LYS A 584 9.82 25.05 7.32
CA LYS A 584 10.35 25.05 5.94
C LYS A 584 10.54 26.43 5.29
N ASP A 585 11.75 26.98 5.46
CA ASP A 585 12.21 28.24 4.87
C ASP A 585 12.20 28.26 3.33
N TYR A 586 12.24 27.09 2.69
CA TYR A 586 12.45 26.96 1.24
C TYR A 586 11.20 26.97 0.36
N LYS A 587 9.98 26.84 0.92
CA LYS A 587 8.72 26.89 0.15
C LYS A 587 8.25 28.36 0.07
N THR A 588 8.80 29.12 -0.86
CA THR A 588 8.71 30.60 -0.92
C THR A 588 7.68 31.12 -1.93
N SER A 589 7.44 30.37 -3.01
CA SER A 589 6.36 30.59 -3.97
C SER A 589 4.99 30.37 -3.34
N ASN A 590 4.87 29.34 -2.48
CA ASN A 590 3.60 28.75 -2.05
C ASN A 590 2.67 28.33 -3.21
N LEU A 591 3.22 28.11 -4.41
CA LEU A 591 2.50 27.51 -5.54
C LEU A 591 2.43 25.99 -5.32
N ASP A 592 1.23 25.41 -5.26
CA ASP A 592 1.07 24.02 -4.83
C ASP A 592 -0.17 23.37 -5.49
N VAL A 593 -0.04 22.11 -5.92
CA VAL A 593 -1.14 21.35 -6.54
C VAL A 593 -2.29 21.06 -5.56
N SER A 594 -2.08 21.24 -4.26
CA SER A 594 -3.13 21.20 -3.24
C SER A 594 -4.24 22.24 -3.43
N ILE A 595 -4.02 23.30 -4.22
CA ILE A 595 -5.11 24.15 -4.71
C ILE A 595 -6.05 23.34 -5.62
N VAL A 596 -5.50 22.63 -6.61
CA VAL A 596 -6.25 21.80 -7.57
C VAL A 596 -6.89 20.60 -6.87
N LEU A 597 -6.14 19.87 -6.04
CA LEU A 597 -6.67 18.75 -5.24
C LEU A 597 -7.77 19.22 -4.28
N GLY A 598 -7.59 20.39 -3.65
CA GLY A 598 -8.56 20.97 -2.72
C GLY A 598 -9.87 21.29 -3.41
N VAL A 599 -9.82 21.94 -4.58
CA VAL A 599 -11.00 22.18 -5.42
C VAL A 599 -11.67 20.86 -5.80
N LEU A 600 -10.93 19.90 -6.37
CA LEU A 600 -11.50 18.64 -6.88
C LEU A 600 -12.14 17.78 -5.79
N HIS A 601 -11.43 17.50 -4.69
CA HIS A 601 -11.93 16.66 -3.59
C HIS A 601 -13.10 17.29 -2.83
N THR A 602 -13.31 18.61 -2.96
CA THR A 602 -14.38 19.32 -2.25
C THR A 602 -15.59 19.68 -3.12
N ARG A 603 -15.61 19.36 -4.42
CA ARG A 603 -16.76 19.63 -5.32
C ARG A 603 -18.07 19.03 -4.79
N SER A 604 -19.08 19.88 -4.62
CA SER A 604 -20.47 19.47 -4.44
C SER A 604 -21.32 19.95 -5.63
N PRO A 605 -22.31 19.17 -6.08
CA PRO A 605 -23.29 19.65 -7.06
C PRO A 605 -23.94 20.97 -6.61
N ASN A 606 -24.07 21.91 -7.53
CA ASN A 606 -24.72 23.22 -7.37
C ASN A 606 -24.11 24.14 -6.28
N ASP A 607 -22.85 23.92 -5.88
CA ASP A 607 -22.17 24.71 -4.84
C ASP A 607 -21.52 25.99 -5.39
N GLY A 608 -20.86 25.91 -6.56
CA GLY A 608 -20.28 27.05 -7.30
C GLY A 608 -19.06 27.73 -6.65
N PHE A 609 -18.92 27.68 -5.33
CA PHE A 609 -17.80 28.29 -4.61
C PHE A 609 -16.45 27.64 -4.98
N LEU A 610 -15.53 28.44 -5.53
CA LEU A 610 -14.20 27.99 -6.01
C LEU A 610 -14.27 26.70 -6.84
N SER A 611 -15.23 26.62 -7.77
CA SER A 611 -15.36 25.48 -8.68
C SER A 611 -14.17 25.36 -9.64
N PRO A 612 -14.00 24.22 -10.35
CA PRO A 612 -12.98 24.04 -11.38
C PRO A 612 -12.89 25.16 -12.43
N THR A 613 -14.01 25.81 -12.76
CA THR A 613 -14.04 26.92 -13.74
C THR A 613 -13.69 28.28 -13.15
N ASN A 614 -13.39 28.38 -11.85
CA ASN A 614 -12.98 29.63 -11.21
C ASN A 614 -11.62 30.11 -11.73
N ASP A 615 -11.54 31.36 -12.19
CA ASP A 615 -10.36 31.86 -12.89
C ASP A 615 -9.08 31.88 -12.05
N HIS A 616 -9.17 32.07 -10.72
CA HIS A 616 -8.01 31.99 -9.84
C HIS A 616 -7.45 30.56 -9.78
N VAL A 617 -8.32 29.55 -9.82
CA VAL A 617 -7.94 28.12 -9.91
C VAL A 617 -7.31 27.83 -11.29
N LEU A 618 -7.90 28.34 -12.37
CA LEU A 618 -7.37 28.18 -13.74
C LEU A 618 -5.98 28.81 -13.90
N SER A 619 -5.78 30.03 -13.39
CA SER A 619 -4.48 30.71 -13.41
C SER A 619 -3.44 29.95 -12.60
N THR A 620 -3.80 29.46 -11.41
CA THR A 620 -2.93 28.64 -10.57
C THR A 620 -2.55 27.32 -11.25
N ALA A 621 -3.49 26.66 -11.92
CA ALA A 621 -3.23 25.43 -12.67
C ALA A 621 -2.32 25.65 -13.90
N ARG A 622 -2.44 26.80 -14.58
CA ARG A 622 -1.51 27.23 -15.64
C ARG A 622 -0.10 27.42 -15.07
N LYS A 623 0.04 28.21 -13.99
CA LYS A 623 1.33 28.45 -13.31
C LYS A 623 2.02 27.15 -12.88
N LEU A 624 1.30 26.23 -12.23
CA LEU A 624 1.82 24.90 -11.88
C LEU A 624 2.35 24.15 -13.11
N ALA A 625 1.60 24.17 -14.22
CA ALA A 625 2.00 23.52 -15.45
C ALA A 625 3.17 24.22 -16.18
N ASP A 626 3.38 25.53 -16.00
CA ASP A 626 4.54 26.25 -16.56
C ASP A 626 5.84 25.90 -15.81
N GLU A 627 5.82 25.95 -14.47
CA GLU A 627 7.01 25.65 -13.65
C GLU A 627 7.50 24.22 -13.88
N PHE A 628 6.59 23.23 -13.81
CA PHE A 628 6.97 21.82 -13.89
C PHE A 628 7.37 21.34 -15.30
N ASP A 629 6.92 21.98 -16.38
CA ASP A 629 7.29 21.61 -17.76
C ASP A 629 8.80 21.74 -17.98
N SER A 630 9.39 22.82 -17.47
CA SER A 630 10.84 23.04 -17.53
C SER A 630 11.64 22.22 -16.51
N MET A 631 11.04 21.90 -15.36
CA MET A 631 11.73 21.37 -14.18
C MET A 631 12.11 19.89 -14.27
N TYR A 632 11.29 19.06 -14.91
CA TYR A 632 11.48 17.60 -14.95
C TYR A 632 11.89 17.13 -16.34
N ARG A 633 13.02 16.40 -16.43
CA ARG A 633 13.55 15.92 -17.71
C ARG A 633 12.56 15.01 -18.46
N ILE A 634 11.74 14.24 -17.76
CA ILE A 634 10.70 13.38 -18.38
C ILE A 634 9.64 14.18 -19.18
N ASN A 635 9.46 15.47 -18.90
CA ASN A 635 8.53 16.33 -19.65
C ASN A 635 9.03 16.67 -21.06
N ARG A 636 10.35 16.55 -21.31
CA ARG A 636 10.96 16.67 -22.65
C ARG A 636 10.47 15.59 -23.63
N THR A 637 10.01 14.44 -23.12
CA THR A 637 9.32 13.42 -23.92
C THR A 637 7.85 13.83 -24.05
N THR A 638 7.47 14.39 -25.20
CA THR A 638 6.14 15.00 -25.42
C THR A 638 5.11 14.08 -26.09
N THR A 639 5.50 12.87 -26.51
CA THR A 639 4.63 11.88 -27.17
C THR A 639 4.93 10.46 -26.71
N ASP A 640 3.90 9.60 -26.67
CA ASP A 640 4.07 8.16 -26.52
C ASP A 640 4.56 7.49 -27.82
N SER A 641 4.83 6.18 -27.77
CA SER A 641 5.27 5.37 -28.92
C SER A 641 4.25 5.24 -30.06
N SER A 642 3.01 5.68 -29.84
CA SER A 642 1.95 5.75 -30.85
C SER A 642 1.72 7.20 -31.35
N GLY A 643 2.61 8.14 -31.01
CA GLY A 643 2.50 9.56 -31.35
C GLY A 643 1.48 10.34 -30.50
N GLY A 644 0.87 9.72 -29.49
CA GLY A 644 -0.11 10.36 -28.63
C GLY A 644 0.54 11.38 -27.69
N ARG A 645 0.09 12.64 -27.74
CA ARG A 645 0.63 13.73 -26.90
C ARG A 645 0.57 13.38 -25.41
N LEU A 646 1.73 13.43 -24.75
CA LEU A 646 1.87 13.35 -23.30
C LEU A 646 1.69 14.74 -22.68
N GLY A 647 1.06 14.80 -21.52
CA GLY A 647 0.93 16.03 -20.74
C GLY A 647 2.17 16.31 -19.87
N VAL A 648 2.11 17.42 -19.14
CA VAL A 648 3.15 17.82 -18.18
C VAL A 648 2.98 17.01 -16.89
N ALA A 649 3.93 16.15 -16.57
CA ALA A 649 3.99 15.51 -15.26
C ALA A 649 4.28 16.57 -14.19
N ILE A 650 3.51 16.59 -13.11
CA ILE A 650 3.63 17.61 -12.04
C ILE A 650 3.84 16.97 -10.66
N GLY A 651 4.58 17.68 -9.81
CA GLY A 651 4.85 17.29 -8.41
C GLY A 651 3.86 17.92 -7.44
N ARG A 652 4.25 18.01 -6.16
CA ARG A 652 3.47 18.68 -5.11
C ARG A 652 3.56 20.20 -5.22
N TYR A 653 4.78 20.74 -5.15
CA TYR A 653 5.11 22.15 -5.28
C TYR A 653 6.53 22.33 -5.88
N PRO A 654 6.86 23.47 -6.52
CA PRO A 654 8.13 23.62 -7.25
C PRO A 654 9.40 23.43 -6.40
N GLU A 655 9.39 23.92 -5.15
CA GLU A 655 10.54 23.84 -4.23
C GLU A 655 10.58 22.56 -3.39
N ASP A 656 9.81 21.54 -3.77
CA ASP A 656 9.78 20.26 -3.08
C ASP A 656 11.19 19.61 -3.08
N ARG A 657 11.54 18.99 -1.96
CA ARG A 657 12.82 18.31 -1.74
C ARG A 657 12.65 16.81 -1.51
N TYR A 658 11.42 16.32 -1.39
CA TYR A 658 11.10 14.94 -1.07
C TYR A 658 11.07 14.06 -2.32
N SER A 659 12.09 13.22 -2.50
CA SER A 659 12.20 12.27 -3.62
C SER A 659 11.65 10.87 -3.31
N GLY A 660 11.03 10.69 -2.13
CA GLY A 660 10.74 9.38 -1.54
C GLY A 660 11.55 9.18 -0.26
N SER A 661 12.30 8.10 -0.12
CA SER A 661 13.11 7.85 1.08
C SER A 661 14.30 6.92 0.84
N GLY A 662 15.22 6.85 1.81
CA GLY A 662 16.51 6.15 1.66
C GLY A 662 17.63 7.10 1.20
N PRO A 663 18.76 6.57 0.70
CA PRO A 663 19.87 7.40 0.18
C PRO A 663 19.49 8.21 -1.07
N ASP A 664 18.37 7.87 -1.73
CA ASP A 664 17.83 8.49 -2.95
C ASP A 664 17.34 9.96 -2.77
N GLN A 665 17.68 10.66 -1.69
CA GLN A 665 17.36 12.09 -1.48
C GLN A 665 18.15 13.05 -2.40
N VAL A 666 18.75 12.54 -3.47
CA VAL A 666 19.53 13.29 -4.46
C VAL A 666 18.62 13.68 -5.63
N GLY A 667 18.46 14.98 -5.88
CA GLY A 667 17.70 15.51 -7.02
C GLY A 667 16.43 16.32 -6.69
N GLY A 668 16.04 16.39 -5.41
CA GLY A 668 14.86 17.12 -4.95
C GLY A 668 13.54 16.44 -5.34
N GLY A 669 12.44 17.19 -5.28
CA GLY A 669 11.08 16.67 -5.50
C GLY A 669 10.84 16.12 -6.89
N ASN A 670 9.99 15.09 -6.96
CA ASN A 670 9.58 14.39 -8.17
C ASN A 670 8.15 14.77 -8.62
N PRO A 671 7.77 14.48 -9.87
CA PRO A 671 6.38 14.37 -10.27
C PRO A 671 5.66 13.20 -9.57
N TRP A 672 4.37 13.37 -9.30
CA TRP A 672 3.51 12.41 -8.61
C TRP A 672 2.37 11.94 -9.52
N TYR A 673 1.98 10.67 -9.41
CA TYR A 673 0.87 10.12 -10.20
C TYR A 673 -0.44 10.84 -9.90
N LEU A 674 -0.78 11.00 -8.61
CA LEU A 674 -2.03 11.64 -8.18
C LEU A 674 -2.11 13.12 -8.57
N CYS A 675 -0.98 13.84 -8.55
CA CYS A 675 -0.93 15.25 -8.93
C CYS A 675 -1.12 15.42 -10.44
N THR A 676 -0.46 14.57 -11.24
CA THR A 676 -0.61 14.55 -12.70
C THR A 676 -2.03 14.14 -13.12
N ALA A 677 -2.62 13.13 -12.45
CA ALA A 677 -4.01 12.72 -12.65
C ALA A 677 -5.00 13.83 -12.29
N ALA A 678 -4.80 14.54 -11.17
CA ALA A 678 -5.65 15.64 -10.72
C ALA A 678 -5.66 16.82 -11.70
N LEU A 679 -4.52 17.21 -12.28
CA LEU A 679 -4.50 18.22 -13.34
C LEU A 679 -5.25 17.74 -14.60
N GLY A 680 -5.23 16.43 -14.89
CA GLY A 680 -6.09 15.81 -15.91
C GLY A 680 -7.58 15.92 -15.58
N GLU A 681 -7.97 15.59 -14.35
CA GLU A 681 -9.35 15.70 -13.85
C GLU A 681 -9.85 17.14 -13.89
N LEU A 682 -9.01 18.13 -13.59
CA LEU A 682 -9.35 19.54 -13.68
C LEU A 682 -9.75 19.92 -15.12
N TYR A 683 -8.97 19.53 -16.13
CA TYR A 683 -9.29 19.83 -17.53
C TYR A 683 -10.65 19.24 -17.97
N TYR A 684 -10.94 17.98 -17.60
CA TYR A 684 -12.27 17.39 -17.87
C TYR A 684 -13.39 18.08 -17.08
N SER A 685 -13.10 18.50 -15.85
CA SER A 685 -14.05 19.17 -14.97
C SER A 685 -14.47 20.52 -15.51
N VAL A 686 -13.51 21.33 -15.95
CA VAL A 686 -13.72 22.62 -16.63
C VAL A 686 -14.55 22.43 -17.88
N ALA A 687 -14.21 21.43 -18.71
CA ALA A 687 -14.98 21.11 -19.92
C ALA A 687 -16.43 20.73 -19.59
N ASN A 688 -16.66 19.77 -18.68
CA ASN A 688 -18.01 19.33 -18.30
C ASN A 688 -18.85 20.49 -17.72
N GLU A 689 -18.23 21.39 -16.95
CA GLU A 689 -18.92 22.47 -16.24
C GLU A 689 -19.28 23.64 -17.17
N TRP A 690 -18.36 24.10 -18.03
CA TRP A 690 -18.68 25.06 -19.09
C TRP A 690 -19.66 24.48 -20.12
N GLU A 691 -19.54 23.20 -20.48
CA GLU A 691 -20.50 22.52 -21.36
C GLU A 691 -21.90 22.54 -20.75
N SER A 692 -22.04 22.21 -19.47
CA SER A 692 -23.29 22.28 -18.71
C SER A 692 -23.87 23.70 -18.70
N ASN A 693 -23.07 24.71 -18.36
CA ASN A 693 -23.45 26.13 -18.33
C ASN A 693 -23.79 26.69 -19.72
N GLY A 694 -23.39 26.01 -20.80
CA GLY A 694 -23.63 26.45 -22.19
C GLY A 694 -22.92 27.75 -22.57
N SER A 695 -21.98 28.21 -21.76
CA SER A 695 -21.17 29.41 -22.00
C SER A 695 -19.88 29.38 -21.17
N LEU A 696 -18.86 30.10 -21.65
CA LEU A 696 -17.64 30.40 -20.90
C LEU A 696 -17.21 31.85 -21.12
N ALA A 697 -16.79 32.53 -20.07
CA ALA A 697 -16.25 33.89 -20.12
C ALA A 697 -14.72 33.85 -20.14
N ILE A 698 -14.11 34.74 -20.91
CA ILE A 698 -12.66 34.84 -21.07
C ILE A 698 -12.19 36.09 -20.32
N THR A 699 -11.42 35.90 -19.27
CA THR A 699 -10.95 36.95 -18.35
C THR A 699 -9.44 37.14 -18.48
N GLY A 700 -8.87 38.12 -17.77
CA GLY A 700 -7.42 38.31 -17.78
C GLY A 700 -6.72 37.10 -17.16
N GLU A 701 -7.28 36.63 -16.05
CA GLU A 701 -6.82 35.57 -15.18
C GLU A 701 -6.85 34.19 -15.87
N ASN A 702 -7.90 33.87 -16.65
CA ASN A 702 -8.01 32.60 -17.36
C ASN A 702 -7.42 32.61 -18.79
N SER A 703 -7.09 33.78 -19.35
CA SER A 703 -6.58 33.90 -20.72
C SER A 703 -5.33 33.05 -21.00
N ALA A 704 -4.35 33.05 -20.09
CA ALA A 704 -3.12 32.28 -20.22
C ALA A 704 -3.35 30.76 -20.14
N PHE A 705 -4.30 30.32 -19.30
CA PHE A 705 -4.72 28.92 -19.21
C PHE A 705 -5.32 28.44 -20.54
N LEU A 706 -6.23 29.23 -21.12
CA LEU A 706 -6.88 28.93 -22.39
C LEU A 706 -5.91 28.97 -23.59
N ALA A 707 -5.01 29.95 -23.63
CA ALA A 707 -4.02 30.10 -24.70
C ALA A 707 -2.97 28.96 -24.74
N ALA A 708 -2.76 28.27 -23.61
CA ALA A 708 -1.85 27.13 -23.51
C ALA A 708 -2.46 25.80 -23.99
N LEU A 709 -3.75 25.76 -24.33
CA LEU A 709 -4.39 24.57 -24.87
C LEU A 709 -3.86 24.21 -26.27
N ARG A 710 -3.67 22.91 -26.51
CA ARG A 710 -3.08 22.31 -27.72
C ARG A 710 -3.83 21.00 -28.04
N PRO A 711 -3.88 20.53 -29.29
CA PRO A 711 -3.15 21.00 -30.48
C PRO A 711 -3.80 22.19 -31.18
N THR A 712 -5.10 22.41 -30.99
CA THR A 712 -5.83 23.47 -31.71
C THR A 712 -5.32 24.85 -31.30
N PRO A 713 -4.83 25.70 -32.24
CA PRO A 713 -4.66 27.12 -31.96
C PRO A 713 -6.06 27.74 -31.84
N VAL A 714 -6.54 27.93 -30.60
CA VAL A 714 -7.83 28.59 -30.40
C VAL A 714 -7.71 30.03 -30.89
N THR A 715 -8.51 30.39 -31.89
CA THR A 715 -8.34 31.61 -32.67
C THR A 715 -8.59 32.86 -31.83
N VAL A 716 -7.49 33.59 -31.54
CA VAL A 716 -7.40 34.87 -30.82
C VAL A 716 -8.57 35.09 -29.85
N LEU A 717 -8.57 34.32 -28.76
CA LEU A 717 -9.45 34.57 -27.63
C LEU A 717 -9.14 35.95 -27.03
N ARG A 718 -10.19 36.71 -26.69
CA ARG A 718 -10.07 38.09 -26.19
C ARG A 718 -10.61 38.18 -24.77
N SER A 719 -9.78 38.69 -23.86
CA SER A 719 -10.24 39.06 -22.51
C SER A 719 -11.43 40.03 -22.60
N GLY A 720 -12.49 39.74 -21.87
CA GLY A 720 -13.77 40.44 -21.91
C GLY A 720 -14.82 39.85 -22.86
N GLU A 721 -14.52 38.79 -23.63
CA GLU A 721 -15.53 38.10 -24.45
C GLU A 721 -16.14 36.89 -23.73
N THR A 722 -17.38 36.54 -24.10
CA THR A 722 -18.08 35.33 -23.62
C THR A 722 -18.48 34.48 -24.81
N LEU A 723 -18.02 33.23 -24.85
CA LEU A 723 -18.39 32.26 -25.88
C LEU A 723 -19.67 31.54 -25.42
N ALA A 724 -20.79 31.75 -26.12
CA ALA A 724 -22.01 30.96 -25.94
C ALA A 724 -21.91 29.62 -26.71
N ARG A 725 -22.75 28.63 -26.37
CA ARG A 725 -22.82 27.31 -27.02
C ARG A 725 -22.99 27.37 -28.56
N SER A 726 -23.51 28.47 -29.09
CA SER A 726 -23.67 28.73 -30.54
C SER A 726 -22.40 29.22 -31.25
N ASP A 727 -21.37 29.68 -30.53
CA ASP A 727 -20.07 30.04 -31.12
C ASP A 727 -19.26 28.76 -31.38
N ALA A 728 -18.80 28.55 -32.62
CA ALA A 728 -17.98 27.39 -32.98
C ALA A 728 -16.70 27.26 -32.14
N ARG A 729 -16.16 28.37 -31.61
CA ARG A 729 -14.99 28.41 -30.72
C ARG A 729 -15.27 27.76 -29.36
N PHE A 730 -16.51 27.82 -28.86
CA PHE A 730 -16.90 27.15 -27.60
C PHE A 730 -16.65 25.64 -27.69
N GLY A 731 -17.17 25.00 -28.74
CA GLY A 731 -16.93 23.57 -29.00
C GLY A 731 -15.47 23.20 -29.29
N VAL A 732 -14.65 24.16 -29.75
CA VAL A 732 -13.19 23.98 -29.89
C VAL A 732 -12.50 23.98 -28.52
N VAL A 733 -12.80 24.93 -27.64
CA VAL A 733 -12.22 24.99 -26.28
C VAL A 733 -12.56 23.72 -25.49
N LEU A 734 -13.81 23.26 -25.54
CA LEU A 734 -14.24 22.04 -24.87
C LEU A 734 -13.48 20.79 -25.34
N ARG A 735 -13.22 20.65 -26.65
CA ARG A 735 -12.38 19.55 -27.17
C ARG A 735 -10.93 19.68 -26.72
N ALA A 736 -10.32 20.86 -26.84
CA ALA A 736 -8.94 21.10 -26.45
C ALA A 736 -8.68 20.85 -24.95
N LEU A 737 -9.68 21.11 -24.09
CA LEU A 737 -9.67 20.72 -22.67
C LEU A 737 -9.72 19.19 -22.49
N ARG A 738 -10.67 18.50 -23.14
CA ARG A 738 -10.74 17.02 -23.07
C ARG A 738 -9.45 16.37 -23.60
N GLU A 739 -8.84 16.92 -24.64
CA GLU A 739 -7.56 16.50 -25.21
C GLU A 739 -6.35 16.84 -24.30
N ALA A 740 -6.46 17.82 -23.40
CA ALA A 740 -5.48 18.11 -22.36
C ALA A 740 -5.61 17.15 -21.16
N GLY A 741 -6.84 16.82 -20.76
CA GLY A 741 -7.11 15.75 -19.80
C GLY A 741 -6.59 14.39 -20.29
N ASP A 742 -6.80 14.09 -21.58
CA ASP A 742 -6.27 12.87 -22.22
C ASP A 742 -4.74 12.84 -22.22
N ALA A 743 -4.09 13.99 -22.46
CA ALA A 743 -2.63 14.08 -22.40
C ALA A 743 -2.09 13.76 -21.00
N GLN A 744 -2.77 14.21 -19.93
CA GLN A 744 -2.34 13.92 -18.56
C GLN A 744 -2.58 12.47 -18.13
N LEU A 745 -3.73 11.87 -18.46
CA LEU A 745 -3.93 10.44 -18.18
C LEU A 745 -3.01 9.56 -19.03
N ARG A 746 -2.64 9.98 -20.24
CA ARG A 746 -1.58 9.33 -21.04
C ARG A 746 -0.20 9.50 -20.41
N ARG A 747 0.11 10.62 -19.76
CA ARG A 747 1.37 10.80 -19.00
C ARG A 747 1.45 9.84 -17.80
N VAL A 748 0.36 9.67 -17.05
CA VAL A 748 0.31 8.68 -15.96
C VAL A 748 0.52 7.27 -16.52
N LYS A 749 -0.25 6.88 -17.54
CA LYS A 749 -0.11 5.60 -18.25
C LYS A 749 1.32 5.31 -18.72
N PHE A 750 1.99 6.30 -19.32
CA PHE A 750 3.34 6.16 -19.88
C PHE A 750 4.40 5.78 -18.83
N HIS A 751 4.13 6.10 -17.56
CA HIS A 751 4.99 5.77 -16.41
C HIS A 751 4.34 4.77 -15.44
N ALA A 752 3.21 4.15 -15.79
CA ALA A 752 2.54 3.15 -14.95
C ALA A 752 3.25 1.79 -15.06
N GLY A 753 3.21 0.98 -14.00
CA GLY A 753 3.72 -0.38 -14.04
C GLY A 753 2.95 -1.27 -15.01
N GLY A 754 3.61 -2.28 -15.58
CA GLY A 754 3.00 -3.20 -16.56
C GLY A 754 1.84 -4.05 -16.02
N ASP A 755 1.70 -4.15 -14.69
CA ASP A 755 0.56 -4.76 -13.97
C ASP A 755 -0.55 -3.74 -13.63
N GLY A 756 -0.43 -2.48 -14.06
CA GLY A 756 -1.23 -1.36 -13.56
C GLY A 756 -0.86 -0.95 -12.14
N SER A 757 0.42 -1.10 -11.73
CA SER A 757 0.88 -0.55 -10.45
C SER A 757 1.15 0.96 -10.54
N LEU A 758 0.64 1.68 -9.55
CA LEU A 758 0.88 3.11 -9.34
C LEU A 758 1.51 3.31 -7.96
N ALA A 759 2.75 3.82 -7.93
CA ALA A 759 3.39 4.24 -6.70
C ALA A 759 2.90 5.64 -6.28
N GLU A 760 3.58 6.26 -5.33
CA GLU A 760 3.43 7.68 -5.01
C GLU A 760 4.05 8.57 -6.11
N GLN A 761 5.28 8.25 -6.54
CA GLN A 761 6.12 9.15 -7.36
C GLN A 761 6.61 8.50 -8.66
N VAL A 762 6.92 9.35 -9.63
CA VAL A 762 7.63 9.05 -10.89
C VAL A 762 8.96 9.79 -10.84
N TYR A 763 10.10 9.12 -11.02
CA TYR A 763 11.41 9.79 -10.92
C TYR A 763 11.58 10.83 -12.04
N ARG A 764 11.94 12.05 -11.65
CA ARG A 764 12.00 13.24 -12.53
C ARG A 764 12.93 13.14 -13.74
N GLU A 765 13.91 12.23 -13.72
CA GLU A 765 14.92 12.10 -14.77
C GLU A 765 14.64 11.03 -15.82
N ASP A 766 14.14 9.85 -15.41
CA ASP A 766 13.97 8.68 -16.29
C ASP A 766 12.53 8.14 -16.39
N GLY A 767 11.68 8.41 -15.40
CA GLY A 767 10.29 7.96 -15.37
C GLY A 767 10.00 6.71 -14.54
N PHE A 768 10.98 6.11 -13.87
CA PHE A 768 10.72 4.93 -13.04
C PHE A 768 9.95 5.27 -11.76
N ALA A 769 9.09 4.35 -11.31
CA ALA A 769 8.33 4.50 -10.07
C ALA A 769 9.26 4.64 -8.84
N ARG A 770 8.91 5.53 -7.90
CA ARG A 770 9.66 5.80 -6.66
C ARG A 770 8.73 5.95 -5.46
N SER A 771 9.34 5.87 -4.27
CA SER A 771 8.67 5.96 -2.98
C SER A 771 7.63 4.83 -2.78
N ALA A 772 6.57 5.07 -2.00
CA ALA A 772 5.59 4.06 -1.62
C ALA A 772 4.91 3.39 -2.84
N ARG A 773 5.15 2.08 -3.04
CA ARG A 773 4.46 1.28 -4.05
C ARG A 773 2.96 1.15 -3.75
N ASP A 774 2.13 0.98 -4.78
CA ASP A 774 0.69 0.73 -4.64
C ASP A 774 -0.03 1.75 -3.73
N LEU A 775 0.21 3.05 -3.96
CA LEU A 775 -0.37 4.11 -3.13
C LEU A 775 -1.88 4.22 -3.39
N THR A 776 -2.68 4.03 -2.34
CA THR A 776 -4.16 4.00 -2.42
C THR A 776 -4.74 5.28 -3.02
N TRP A 777 -4.13 6.45 -2.74
CA TRP A 777 -4.55 7.74 -3.28
C TRP A 777 -4.21 7.91 -4.77
N SER A 778 -3.10 7.32 -5.27
CA SER A 778 -2.80 7.29 -6.70
C SER A 778 -3.88 6.53 -7.47
N TYR A 779 -4.30 5.35 -6.99
CA TYR A 779 -5.42 4.61 -7.56
C TYR A 779 -6.74 5.38 -7.48
N ALA A 780 -7.02 6.06 -6.36
CA ALA A 780 -8.23 6.86 -6.20
C ALA A 780 -8.32 7.99 -7.23
N SER A 781 -7.20 8.68 -7.47
CA SER A 781 -7.12 9.77 -8.46
C SER A 781 -7.39 9.33 -9.91
N ILE A 782 -7.04 8.10 -10.27
CA ILE A 782 -7.34 7.54 -11.58
C ILE A 782 -8.81 7.14 -11.70
N LEU A 783 -9.42 6.61 -10.63
CA LEU A 783 -10.86 6.30 -10.63
C LEU A 783 -11.72 7.58 -10.72
N THR A 784 -11.37 8.64 -10.00
CA THR A 784 -12.09 9.94 -10.09
C THR A 784 -11.89 10.57 -11.46
N ALA A 785 -10.64 10.71 -11.93
CA ALA A 785 -10.35 11.31 -13.23
C ALA A 785 -11.01 10.55 -14.40
N ALA A 786 -11.03 9.21 -14.36
CA ALA A 786 -11.66 8.39 -15.37
C ALA A 786 -13.21 8.47 -15.34
N ALA A 787 -13.81 8.67 -14.17
CA ALA A 787 -15.25 8.94 -14.05
C ALA A 787 -15.61 10.34 -14.61
N VAL A 788 -14.83 11.38 -14.28
CA VAL A 788 -15.05 12.73 -14.84
C VAL A 788 -14.86 12.75 -16.36
N ARG A 789 -13.85 12.03 -16.88
CA ARG A 789 -13.60 11.86 -18.32
C ARG A 789 -14.80 11.28 -19.07
N SER A 790 -15.44 10.24 -18.54
CA SER A 790 -16.53 9.51 -19.21
C SER A 790 -17.90 10.20 -19.11
N GLY A 791 -17.99 11.38 -18.48
CA GLY A 791 -19.27 11.98 -18.12
C GLY A 791 -19.99 11.27 -16.96
N GLN A 792 -19.30 10.33 -16.29
CA GLN A 792 -19.77 9.64 -15.08
C GLN A 792 -19.35 10.38 -13.79
N ALA A 793 -18.78 11.60 -13.89
CA ALA A 793 -18.79 12.56 -12.78
C ALA A 793 -20.22 12.61 -12.25
N SER A 794 -20.41 12.31 -10.96
CA SER A 794 -21.72 11.89 -10.46
C SER A 794 -22.78 12.95 -10.68
N ALA A 795 -23.55 12.74 -11.74
CA ALA A 795 -24.88 13.29 -11.89
C ALA A 795 -25.74 12.68 -10.78
N ALA A 796 -25.67 13.29 -9.61
CA ALA A 796 -26.79 13.40 -8.70
C ALA A 796 -27.92 14.14 -9.45
N GLN A 797 -28.51 13.44 -10.41
CA GLN A 797 -29.80 13.77 -10.99
C GLN A 797 -30.76 14.00 -9.82
N PRO A 798 -31.52 15.10 -9.79
CA PRO A 798 -32.48 15.32 -8.72
C PRO A 798 -33.43 14.13 -8.64
N LEU A 799 -33.34 13.35 -7.56
CA LEU A 799 -34.28 12.26 -7.28
C LEU A 799 -35.62 12.86 -6.87
N THR A 800 -36.36 13.29 -7.89
CA THR A 800 -37.67 13.96 -7.85
C THR A 800 -37.73 15.26 -7.05
N SER A 801 -38.12 16.34 -7.71
CA SER A 801 -38.33 17.64 -7.08
C SER A 801 -39.35 17.54 -5.93
N PRO A 802 -39.04 18.04 -4.72
CA PRO A 802 -40.09 18.42 -3.78
C PRO A 802 -41.01 19.47 -4.41
N PRO A 803 -42.30 19.55 -4.04
CA PRO A 803 -43.17 20.61 -4.53
C PRO A 803 -42.62 21.98 -4.14
N SER A 804 -42.59 22.91 -5.11
CA SER A 804 -41.97 24.22 -4.93
C SER A 804 -42.79 25.11 -3.99
N PHE A 805 -42.30 25.30 -2.77
CA PHE A 805 -42.69 26.45 -1.95
C PHE A 805 -41.84 27.65 -2.41
N ALA A 806 -42.49 28.67 -2.95
CA ALA A 806 -41.82 29.89 -3.40
C ALA A 806 -41.28 30.68 -2.19
N PRO A 807 -40.07 31.25 -2.27
CA PRO A 807 -39.55 32.10 -1.21
C PRO A 807 -40.34 33.42 -1.14
N SER A 808 -40.94 33.72 0.01
CA SER A 808 -41.39 35.08 0.32
C SER A 808 -40.16 35.98 0.49
N PRO A 809 -40.19 37.24 0.01
CA PRO A 809 -39.13 38.19 0.30
C PRO A 809 -39.00 38.45 1.81
N PHE A 810 -37.78 38.75 2.25
CA PHE A 810 -37.48 39.17 3.62
C PHE A 810 -37.92 40.62 3.87
N GLU A 811 -38.55 40.86 5.02
CA GLU A 811 -38.53 42.17 5.68
C GLU A 811 -37.74 42.07 7.02
N ALA A 812 -37.40 43.23 7.59
CA ALA A 812 -36.35 43.33 8.62
C ALA A 812 -36.76 42.85 10.02
N ILE A 813 -35.76 42.39 10.79
CA ILE A 813 -35.93 41.87 12.15
C ILE A 813 -36.14 43.01 13.16
N GLY A 814 -37.25 42.96 13.90
CA GLY A 814 -37.45 43.66 15.17
C GLY A 814 -37.09 42.78 16.38
N PRO A 815 -36.90 43.35 17.59
CA PRO A 815 -36.33 42.64 18.74
C PRO A 815 -37.28 41.67 19.46
N VAL A 816 -36.67 40.75 20.21
CA VAL A 816 -37.25 39.60 20.92
C VAL A 816 -37.97 40.01 22.22
N PRO A 817 -39.11 39.34 22.57
CA PRO A 817 -39.60 39.18 23.93
C PRO A 817 -39.40 37.74 24.47
N GLU A 818 -39.34 37.59 25.79
CA GLU A 818 -39.05 36.33 26.51
C GLU A 818 -40.30 35.45 26.74
N GLY A 819 -40.11 34.13 26.99
CA GLY A 819 -41.18 33.27 27.52
C GLY A 819 -40.92 31.75 27.41
N ILE A 820 -40.81 31.06 28.55
CA ILE A 820 -40.68 29.59 28.67
C ILE A 820 -41.93 29.05 29.39
N PRO A 821 -42.53 27.92 28.93
CA PRO A 821 -42.67 26.77 29.83
C PRO A 821 -42.30 25.42 29.18
N ASP A 822 -41.55 24.63 29.96
CA ASP A 822 -41.28 23.20 29.80
C ASP A 822 -42.56 22.34 29.88
N PHE A 823 -42.60 21.22 29.15
CA PHE A 823 -43.44 20.07 29.48
C PHE A 823 -42.79 18.74 29.07
N ALA A 824 -42.62 17.86 30.06
CA ALA A 824 -42.02 16.55 29.89
C ALA A 824 -43.00 15.37 30.15
N ARG A 825 -42.56 14.18 29.71
CA ARG A 825 -43.02 12.81 30.07
C ARG A 825 -44.19 12.19 29.26
N PRO A 826 -44.26 10.84 29.21
CA PRO A 826 -44.71 10.13 28.01
C PRO A 826 -45.94 9.24 28.17
N LEU A 827 -46.44 8.71 27.05
CA LEU A 827 -47.39 7.58 27.00
C LEU A 827 -46.69 6.27 26.57
N ASN A 828 -47.35 5.13 26.83
CA ASN A 828 -46.74 3.80 26.90
C ASN A 828 -47.80 2.69 26.64
N ARG A 829 -47.34 1.47 26.28
CA ARG A 829 -48.03 0.16 26.18
C ARG A 829 -48.61 -0.26 24.82
N GLY A 830 -48.44 -1.57 24.52
CA GLY A 830 -49.19 -2.37 23.52
C GLY A 830 -48.47 -2.55 22.17
N GLY A 831 -48.13 -3.76 21.70
CA GLY A 831 -48.06 -5.08 22.35
C GLY A 831 -49.02 -6.15 21.79
N VAL A 832 -48.51 -7.40 21.61
CA VAL A 832 -49.24 -8.66 21.28
C VAL A 832 -49.70 -8.80 19.81
N PRO A 833 -49.55 -9.96 19.11
CA PRO A 833 -48.46 -10.96 19.13
C PRO A 833 -48.00 -11.36 17.69
N ALA A 834 -47.12 -12.37 17.57
CA ALA A 834 -46.75 -12.96 16.27
C ALA A 834 -47.67 -14.15 15.87
N THR A 835 -47.81 -14.39 14.56
CA THR A 835 -48.30 -15.66 13.99
C THR A 835 -47.21 -16.32 13.13
N ARG A 836 -47.33 -17.65 12.99
CA ARG A 836 -46.30 -18.54 12.45
C ARG A 836 -46.83 -19.21 11.17
N LEU A 837 -46.04 -19.20 10.10
CA LEU A 837 -46.32 -19.98 8.89
C LEU A 837 -45.08 -20.80 8.53
N ASP A 838 -45.15 -22.10 8.80
CA ASP A 838 -44.26 -23.08 8.21
C ASP A 838 -44.75 -23.42 6.80
N ALA A 839 -43.85 -23.44 5.81
CA ALA A 839 -44.10 -23.93 4.47
C ALA A 839 -42.90 -24.76 4.01
N SER A 840 -43.08 -26.08 4.01
CA SER A 840 -42.16 -27.07 3.44
C SER A 840 -42.35 -27.18 1.92
N LEU A 841 -41.70 -28.18 1.29
CA LEU A 841 -41.61 -28.45 -0.17
C LEU A 841 -40.55 -27.59 -0.88
N GLU A 842 -39.69 -28.10 -1.76
CA GLU A 842 -39.33 -29.50 -2.03
C GLU A 842 -37.92 -29.60 -2.66
N ARG A 843 -37.33 -30.80 -2.78
CA ARG A 843 -36.04 -31.02 -3.48
C ARG A 843 -36.16 -32.13 -4.52
N PRO A 844 -35.85 -31.86 -5.81
CA PRO A 844 -35.58 -32.90 -6.79
C PRO A 844 -34.32 -33.72 -6.45
N ASN A 845 -34.31 -34.99 -6.86
CA ASN A 845 -33.29 -35.97 -6.48
C ASN A 845 -32.08 -36.02 -7.43
N ALA A 846 -30.97 -36.59 -6.94
CA ALA A 846 -29.73 -36.75 -7.70
C ALA A 846 -29.67 -38.08 -8.49
N ARG A 847 -29.17 -38.00 -9.72
CA ARG A 847 -28.42 -39.04 -10.47
C ARG A 847 -27.35 -38.29 -11.30
N SER A 848 -26.20 -38.86 -11.62
CA SER A 848 -25.65 -40.20 -11.34
C SER A 848 -24.42 -40.13 -10.42
N ALA A 849 -23.93 -41.30 -9.97
CA ALA A 849 -22.69 -41.40 -9.21
C ALA A 849 -21.85 -42.59 -9.72
N SER A 850 -20.79 -42.28 -10.43
CA SER A 850 -19.66 -43.15 -10.80
C SER A 850 -18.41 -42.29 -10.77
N GLU A 851 -17.26 -42.86 -10.43
CA GLU A 851 -15.98 -42.15 -10.26
C GLU A 851 -16.02 -41.05 -9.17
N ARG A 852 -15.89 -41.47 -7.91
CA ARG A 852 -15.30 -40.64 -6.87
C ARG A 852 -13.86 -41.10 -6.63
N PRO A 853 -12.85 -40.20 -6.65
CA PRO A 853 -11.48 -40.55 -6.30
C PRO A 853 -11.38 -41.06 -4.85
N ALA A 854 -10.34 -41.86 -4.58
CA ALA A 854 -10.09 -42.41 -3.24
C ALA A 854 -9.90 -41.31 -2.17
N GLU A 855 -9.49 -40.11 -2.59
CA GLU A 855 -9.24 -38.89 -1.79
C GLU A 855 -10.42 -38.48 -0.88
N ASP A 856 -11.68 -38.64 -1.33
CA ASP A 856 -12.88 -38.34 -0.54
C ASP A 856 -12.94 -39.21 0.74
N THR A 857 -12.26 -40.36 0.76
CA THR A 857 -12.25 -41.30 1.89
C THR A 857 -11.27 -40.87 2.99
N ASP A 858 -10.04 -40.51 2.63
CA ASP A 858 -9.01 -40.12 3.59
C ASP A 858 -9.31 -38.73 4.20
N LEU A 859 -9.85 -37.81 3.40
CA LEU A 859 -10.26 -36.49 3.89
C LEU A 859 -11.40 -36.60 4.94
N ARG A 860 -12.36 -37.51 4.74
CA ARG A 860 -13.42 -37.79 5.73
C ARG A 860 -12.88 -38.40 7.01
N LYS A 861 -11.91 -39.32 6.90
CA LYS A 861 -11.23 -39.92 8.05
C LYS A 861 -10.54 -38.84 8.91
N ARG A 862 -9.70 -37.99 8.29
CA ARG A 862 -9.02 -36.88 8.97
C ARG A 862 -9.99 -35.90 9.64
N ILE A 863 -11.15 -35.62 9.03
CA ILE A 863 -12.21 -34.79 9.64
C ILE A 863 -12.79 -35.48 10.90
N SER A 864 -13.08 -36.78 10.83
CA SER A 864 -13.57 -37.55 11.98
C SER A 864 -12.56 -37.58 13.15
N ASP A 865 -11.28 -37.77 12.86
CA ASP A 865 -10.21 -37.80 13.86
C ASP A 865 -10.11 -36.44 14.60
N ILE A 866 -10.22 -35.33 13.85
CA ILE A 866 -10.25 -33.97 14.41
C ILE A 866 -11.51 -33.70 15.25
N GLU A 867 -12.69 -34.18 14.83
CA GLU A 867 -13.92 -34.03 15.61
C GLU A 867 -13.90 -34.82 16.92
N ASN A 868 -13.14 -35.92 17.00
CA ASN A 868 -12.93 -36.68 18.22
C ASN A 868 -11.93 -36.02 19.17
N ALA A 869 -10.77 -35.54 18.69
CA ALA A 869 -9.85 -34.75 19.50
C ALA A 869 -10.52 -33.48 20.10
N LEU A 870 -11.41 -32.84 19.31
CA LEU A 870 -12.21 -31.70 19.74
C LEU A 870 -13.31 -32.06 20.77
N ARG A 871 -13.63 -33.35 20.93
CA ARG A 871 -14.56 -33.89 21.94
C ARG A 871 -13.82 -34.08 23.27
N GLU A 872 -12.72 -34.82 23.24
CA GLU A 872 -11.84 -35.08 24.39
C GLU A 872 -11.39 -33.78 25.08
N PHE A 873 -10.95 -32.79 24.31
CA PHE A 873 -10.58 -31.47 24.84
C PHE A 873 -11.71 -30.78 25.60
N LYS A 874 -12.96 -30.85 25.11
CA LYS A 874 -14.12 -30.22 25.77
C LYS A 874 -14.45 -30.90 27.09
N ASP A 875 -14.29 -32.21 27.17
CA ASP A 875 -14.63 -32.97 28.37
C ASP A 875 -13.54 -32.86 29.44
N ALA A 876 -12.25 -32.83 29.04
CA ALA A 876 -11.15 -32.43 29.92
C ALA A 876 -11.32 -30.98 30.46
N TYR A 877 -11.75 -30.04 29.62
CA TYR A 877 -12.02 -28.66 30.02
C TYR A 877 -13.23 -28.53 30.98
N LYS A 878 -14.30 -29.32 30.77
CA LYS A 878 -15.42 -29.40 31.73
C LYS A 878 -14.98 -29.92 33.09
N ALA A 879 -14.14 -30.96 33.11
CA ALA A 879 -13.67 -31.60 34.35
C ALA A 879 -12.90 -30.64 35.28
N LYS A 880 -12.14 -29.69 34.73
CA LYS A 880 -11.36 -28.70 35.50
C LYS A 880 -12.13 -27.43 35.89
N LYS A 881 -13.45 -27.32 35.63
CA LYS A 881 -14.21 -26.09 35.90
C LYS A 881 -14.80 -26.07 37.34
N PRO A 882 -14.37 -25.15 38.24
CA PRO A 882 -14.84 -25.14 39.62
C PRO A 882 -16.32 -24.74 39.75
N LYS A 883 -17.09 -25.52 40.50
CA LYS A 883 -18.52 -25.27 40.78
C LYS A 883 -18.70 -24.16 41.83
N LYS A 884 -18.69 -22.89 41.42
CA LYS A 884 -19.14 -21.78 42.30
C LYS A 884 -20.62 -21.95 42.66
N LYS A 885 -20.91 -22.44 43.88
CA LYS A 885 -22.16 -22.13 44.57
C LYS A 885 -22.03 -20.73 45.17
N LEU A 886 -22.81 -19.76 44.68
CA LEU A 886 -23.11 -18.58 45.49
C LEU A 886 -24.20 -18.97 46.49
N LYS A 887 -23.93 -18.79 47.79
CA LYS A 887 -24.97 -18.46 48.76
C LYS A 887 -24.98 -16.94 48.88
N SER A 888 -26.18 -16.36 48.94
CA SER A 888 -26.38 -14.97 49.31
C SER A 888 -26.51 -14.84 50.83
N THR A 889 -25.86 -13.82 51.39
CA THR A 889 -26.20 -13.24 52.69
C THR A 889 -25.97 -11.72 52.55
N PRO A 890 -26.92 -10.86 52.97
CA PRO A 890 -26.77 -9.41 52.84
C PRO A 890 -26.27 -8.75 54.12
N GLU A 891 -25.41 -7.75 53.96
CA GLU A 891 -25.30 -6.52 54.77
C GLU A 891 -24.64 -5.44 53.89
#